data_AF-A0A7J8LZ64-F1
#
_entry.id   AF-A0A7J8LZ64-F1
#
_cell.length_a   1.000
_cell.length_b   1.000
_cell.length_c   1.000
_cell.angle_alpha   90.00
_cell.angle_beta   90.00
_cell.angle_gamma   90.00
#
_symmetry.space_group_name_H-M   'P 1'
#
loop_
_entity.id
_entity.type
_entity.pdbx_description
1 polymer ?
#
loop_
_entity_poly.entity_id
_entity_poly.type
_entity_poly.pdbx_seq_one_letter_code
_entity_poly.pdbx_strand_id
1 'polypeptide(L)'
;QELPRSSFNVELDAANATWLLNDVALLSAKTGELLLLTLVYDGRVSLDGTVRLPAVSVKTAVALRLDTVAILVVQRLDLSKSKASVLTSDITTIGNSLVFLGSRLGDSLLVQFSSGSGASTLPSGLKEEVGDIEGDVPLAKRLRRSSSDALQDAVGSEELSLYGSTPNNSESAQKAFLFAVRDSLINVGPLKDFSYGLRINADANATGIAKQSNYELVCCSGHGKNGALCVLRQSIRPEMITEVELTGCKGIWTVYHKSTRGHNADSSKLADDDDEYHAYLIISLEARTMVLETADLLTEVTESVDYYVQGRTIAAGNLFGRRRVIQVFERGARILDGSFMTQELSIALPNSETSSGSDNSTVMSVSIADPYVLLRMTDGSILLLVGDPATCTVSINSPAAFEGSKKRVSACSLYHDKGPEPWLRKASSDAWLSTGIGESIDSADGGPHDQGDIYCVICYENGALEIFDVPNFNCVFSVEKFASGRAHLVDAYSQESSEDSEKPINKSSEELAGQSRKENVHNLKVVELAMQRWSGNHSRPFIFGILTDGTILCYHAYLFEGPDNASKVEGSASAQNSVGLSNVNASRLRNLRFIRVSLDAYTREETSNGTLSQRITIFKNISGYQGFFLSGLRPAWFMVFRQRLRIHPQICDGSIVAFTVLHNVNCNHGFIYVTSQGILKICQMPSTSNYDNYWPVQKIPLRGTPHQVTYFAERNLYPLIVSVPVHKPVNQVLSSLVDQEAGHQMDNLNLSSDELHRTYTVEEFEVRILEPEKSGGPWETKATIPMQSSENALTVRVVTLFNTTTKENETLLAIGTAYVQGEDVAARGRVLLFSIGRSTDNNQNLVSEVYSKELKGAISALASLQGHLLIASGPKIILHIWTGSELNGIAFYDAPPLYVVSLNIVKNFILLGDVHKSIYFLSWKEQGAQLSLLAKDFGSLDCFATEFLIDGSTLSLMVSDDQKNIQVFYYAPKMSESWRGQKLLSRAEFHVGAHVTKFLRLQMLSTSGRTSATAGSDKTNRFALLFGTLDGSIGCIAPLDELTFRRLQSLQKKLVDAVPHVAGLNPRSFRHFRSNGKAHRPGPDSIVDCELLCHYEMLPLEEQLEIAHQIGTTRSQILSNLNDLTLGTSFL
;
A
#
# COMPACT_ATOMS: atom_id res chain seq x y z
N GLN A 1 -33.35 1.44 42.03
CA GLN A 1 -32.22 1.19 42.94
C GLN A 1 -31.03 1.93 42.35
N GLU A 2 -30.46 2.87 43.10
CA GLU A 2 -29.25 3.59 42.68
C GLU A 2 -28.12 2.57 42.44
N LEU A 3 -27.48 2.67 41.27
CA LEU A 3 -26.27 1.91 40.97
C LEU A 3 -25.22 2.19 42.06
N PRO A 4 -24.46 1.18 42.52
CA PRO A 4 -23.32 1.43 43.40
C PRO A 4 -22.42 2.47 42.76
N ARG A 5 -22.00 3.50 43.51
CA ARG A 5 -21.02 4.48 43.03
C ARG A 5 -19.77 3.72 42.56
N SER A 6 -19.53 3.69 41.26
CA SER A 6 -18.29 3.17 40.69
C SER A 6 -17.12 3.99 41.22
N SER A 7 -15.96 3.37 41.44
CA SER A 7 -14.72 4.03 41.87
C SER A 7 -14.08 4.91 40.79
N PHE A 8 -14.71 5.01 39.61
CA PHE A 8 -14.23 5.79 38.47
C PHE A 8 -15.40 6.37 37.66
N ASN A 9 -15.19 7.54 37.06
CA ASN A 9 -16.11 8.22 36.13
C ASN A 9 -15.63 7.98 34.69
N VAL A 10 -16.48 7.41 33.83
CA VAL A 10 -16.20 7.24 32.39
C VAL A 10 -17.43 7.66 31.58
N GLU A 11 -17.20 8.41 30.51
CA GLU A 11 -18.22 8.77 29.53
C GLU A 11 -18.29 7.70 28.42
N LEU A 12 -19.51 7.25 28.12
CA LEU A 12 -19.78 6.23 27.09
C LEU A 12 -20.29 6.84 25.78
N ASP A 13 -20.14 8.14 25.59
CA ASP A 13 -20.42 8.77 24.30
C ASP A 13 -19.45 8.22 23.23
N ALA A 14 -20.01 7.88 22.05
CA ALA A 14 -19.27 7.25 20.95
C ALA A 14 -18.53 5.94 21.33
N ALA A 15 -18.95 5.24 22.39
CA ALA A 15 -18.39 3.94 22.74
C ALA A 15 -18.93 2.82 21.83
N ASN A 16 -18.05 1.87 21.49
CA ASN A 16 -18.39 0.67 20.72
C ASN A 16 -18.40 -0.56 21.63
N ALA A 17 -19.25 -1.56 21.36
CA ALA A 17 -19.37 -2.73 22.22
C ALA A 17 -19.57 -4.04 21.45
N THR A 18 -19.07 -5.15 22.00
CA THR A 18 -19.34 -6.51 21.52
C THR A 18 -19.45 -7.50 22.67
N TRP A 19 -20.11 -8.64 22.46
CA TRP A 19 -20.18 -9.71 23.44
C TRP A 19 -18.94 -10.60 23.36
N LEU A 20 -18.28 -10.83 24.49
CA LEU A 20 -17.20 -11.82 24.63
C LEU A 20 -17.75 -13.18 25.03
N LEU A 21 -18.68 -13.17 25.99
CA LEU A 21 -19.39 -14.33 26.52
C LEU A 21 -20.88 -13.99 26.62
N ASN A 22 -21.69 -15.00 26.94
CA ASN A 22 -23.13 -14.81 27.14
C ASN A 22 -23.46 -13.81 28.26
N ASP A 23 -22.56 -13.66 29.23
CA ASP A 23 -22.69 -12.82 30.43
C ASP A 23 -21.72 -11.63 30.44
N VAL A 24 -20.84 -11.47 29.44
CA VAL A 24 -19.79 -10.43 29.45
C VAL A 24 -19.70 -9.70 28.12
N ALA A 25 -19.89 -8.37 28.15
CA ALA A 25 -19.67 -7.47 27.03
C ALA A 25 -18.38 -6.66 27.21
N LEU A 26 -17.63 -6.47 26.12
CA LEU A 26 -16.48 -5.58 26.03
C LEU A 26 -16.93 -4.26 25.40
N LEU A 27 -16.67 -3.14 26.07
CA LEU A 27 -16.88 -1.79 25.56
C LEU A 27 -15.53 -1.13 25.30
N SER A 28 -15.44 -0.33 24.25
CA SER A 28 -14.30 0.53 23.94
C SER A 28 -14.77 1.97 23.91
N ALA A 29 -14.31 2.77 24.87
CA ALA A 29 -14.70 4.17 25.06
C ALA A 29 -14.05 5.10 24.02
N LYS A 30 -14.52 6.36 23.93
CA LYS A 30 -13.95 7.38 23.02
C LYS A 30 -12.47 7.67 23.24
N THR A 31 -11.96 7.43 24.44
CA THR A 31 -10.54 7.56 24.80
C THR A 31 -9.73 6.31 24.43
N GLY A 32 -10.38 5.28 23.89
CA GLY A 32 -9.83 3.95 23.60
C GLY A 32 -9.59 3.11 24.86
N GLU A 33 -10.25 3.42 25.97
CA GLU A 33 -10.24 2.56 27.17
C GLU A 33 -11.18 1.37 26.99
N LEU A 34 -10.71 0.16 27.32
CA LEU A 34 -11.53 -1.05 27.30
C LEU A 34 -12.17 -1.28 28.67
N LEU A 35 -13.50 -1.45 28.66
CA LEU A 35 -14.31 -1.72 29.83
C LEU A 35 -15.04 -3.05 29.67
N LEU A 36 -15.15 -3.82 30.75
CA LEU A 36 -15.88 -5.07 30.79
C LEU A 36 -17.16 -4.88 31.59
N LEU A 37 -18.29 -5.13 30.93
CA LEU A 37 -19.62 -5.14 31.54
C LEU A 37 -20.06 -6.59 31.74
N THR A 38 -20.23 -7.00 32.99
CA THR A 38 -20.69 -8.34 33.38
C THR A 38 -22.15 -8.28 33.82
N LEU A 39 -22.99 -9.14 33.23
CA LEU A 39 -24.38 -9.34 33.61
C LEU A 39 -24.47 -10.43 34.69
N VAL A 40 -25.00 -10.08 35.86
CA VAL A 40 -25.24 -11.04 36.94
C VAL A 40 -26.72 -11.42 36.94
N TYR A 41 -27.04 -12.69 36.68
CA TYR A 41 -28.42 -13.20 36.60
C TYR A 41 -28.91 -13.78 37.93
N ASP A 42 -30.18 -13.58 38.27
CA ASP A 42 -30.84 -14.30 39.36
C ASP A 42 -31.12 -15.75 38.89
N GLY A 43 -30.64 -16.76 39.63
CA GLY A 43 -30.51 -18.16 39.20
C GLY A 43 -31.78 -18.96 38.90
N ARG A 44 -32.88 -18.30 38.50
CA ARG A 44 -34.16 -18.93 38.11
C ARG A 44 -34.19 -19.19 36.61
N VAL A 45 -33.65 -20.35 36.20
CA VAL A 45 -33.75 -20.85 34.82
C VAL A 45 -34.96 -21.78 34.73
N SER A 46 -35.96 -21.51 33.87
CA SER A 46 -36.93 -22.55 33.46
C SER A 46 -36.43 -23.23 32.19
N LEU A 47 -36.35 -24.56 32.23
CA LEU A 47 -35.95 -25.41 31.11
C LEU A 47 -36.94 -25.28 29.94
N ASP A 48 -36.62 -24.45 28.94
CA ASP A 48 -36.76 -24.77 27.51
C ASP A 48 -36.41 -23.54 26.66
N GLY A 49 -35.44 -23.67 25.76
CA GLY A 49 -35.23 -22.72 24.66
C GLY A 49 -33.79 -22.22 24.48
N THR A 50 -33.31 -22.33 23.24
CA THR A 50 -32.05 -21.77 22.74
C THR A 50 -32.03 -20.24 22.95
N VAL A 51 -31.11 -19.74 23.77
CA VAL A 51 -30.96 -18.29 24.03
C VAL A 51 -30.25 -17.64 22.84
N ARG A 52 -30.97 -16.82 22.05
CA ARG A 52 -30.38 -15.86 21.12
C ARG A 52 -30.21 -14.53 21.85
N LEU A 53 -28.97 -14.07 22.02
CA LEU A 53 -28.67 -12.83 22.75
C LEU A 53 -28.80 -11.60 21.83
N PRO A 54 -29.21 -10.44 22.38
CA PRO A 54 -29.49 -9.25 21.60
C PRO A 54 -28.26 -8.41 21.28
N ALA A 55 -28.42 -7.51 20.31
CA ALA A 55 -27.45 -6.47 20.00
C ALA A 55 -27.30 -5.50 21.19
N VAL A 56 -26.07 -5.21 21.60
CA VAL A 56 -25.77 -4.08 22.51
C VAL A 56 -25.63 -2.85 21.65
N SER A 57 -26.51 -1.86 21.88
CA SER A 57 -26.39 -0.55 21.26
C SER A 57 -26.26 0.50 22.35
N VAL A 58 -25.15 1.23 22.33
CA VAL A 58 -24.96 2.43 23.14
C VAL A 58 -25.63 3.59 22.39
N LYS A 59 -26.83 4.00 22.81
CA LYS A 59 -27.48 5.20 22.30
C LYS A 59 -27.21 6.37 23.26
N THR A 60 -27.10 7.56 22.69
CA THR A 60 -26.64 8.81 23.30
C THR A 60 -27.03 8.99 24.78
N ALA A 61 -26.02 9.34 25.58
CA ALA A 61 -26.00 9.90 26.94
C ALA A 61 -26.81 9.30 28.10
N VAL A 62 -27.85 8.46 27.94
CA VAL A 62 -28.70 8.10 29.11
C VAL A 62 -29.16 6.64 29.22
N ALA A 63 -28.93 5.73 28.25
CA ALA A 63 -29.41 4.35 28.40
C ALA A 63 -28.59 3.29 27.65
N LEU A 64 -28.13 2.26 28.39
CA LEU A 64 -27.78 0.95 27.82
C LEU A 64 -29.08 0.21 27.51
N ARG A 65 -29.40 0.02 26.23
CA ARG A 65 -30.57 -0.76 25.82
C ARG A 65 -30.16 -2.21 25.55
N LEU A 66 -30.53 -3.11 26.45
CA LEU A 66 -30.43 -4.56 26.29
C LEU A 66 -31.80 -5.07 25.83
N ASP A 67 -31.99 -5.26 24.52
CA ASP A 67 -33.25 -5.79 23.96
C ASP A 67 -33.36 -7.31 24.18
N THR A 68 -33.48 -7.76 25.42
CA THR A 68 -33.55 -9.19 25.74
C THR A 68 -34.83 -9.85 25.20
N VAL A 69 -34.67 -10.91 24.41
CA VAL A 69 -35.79 -11.78 23.95
C VAL A 69 -35.97 -12.99 24.90
N ALA A 70 -35.32 -13.01 26.07
CA ALA A 70 -35.33 -14.17 26.97
C ALA A 70 -35.56 -13.82 28.45
N ILE A 71 -36.16 -14.80 29.15
CA ILE A 71 -36.85 -14.80 30.46
C ILE A 71 -35.91 -14.64 31.68
N LEU A 72 -34.66 -14.19 31.48
CA LEU A 72 -33.66 -14.06 32.56
C LEU A 72 -33.68 -12.65 33.18
N VAL A 73 -33.95 -12.56 34.48
CA VAL A 73 -33.91 -11.30 35.23
C VAL A 73 -32.47 -10.98 35.60
N VAL A 74 -31.93 -9.90 35.03
CA VAL A 74 -30.61 -9.35 35.40
C VAL A 74 -30.73 -8.73 36.80
N GLN A 75 -29.94 -9.24 37.76
CA GLN A 75 -29.94 -8.80 39.15
C GLN A 75 -29.10 -7.53 39.32
N ARG A 76 -27.91 -7.48 38.70
CA ARG A 76 -27.02 -6.31 38.73
C ARG A 76 -26.07 -6.29 37.52
N LEU A 77 -25.50 -5.11 37.28
CA LEU A 77 -24.48 -4.83 36.26
C LEU A 77 -23.17 -4.51 36.95
N ASP A 78 -22.10 -5.23 36.64
CA ASP A 78 -20.76 -4.96 37.15
C ASP A 78 -19.89 -4.40 36.01
N LEU A 79 -19.34 -3.20 36.19
CA LEU A 79 -18.44 -2.55 35.23
C LEU A 79 -17.02 -2.53 35.79
N SER A 80 -16.04 -3.00 35.00
CA SER A 80 -14.62 -3.00 35.38
C SER A 80 -13.75 -2.44 34.25
N LYS A 81 -12.65 -1.77 34.61
CA LYS A 81 -11.66 -1.24 33.67
C LYS A 81 -10.59 -2.29 33.40
N SER A 82 -10.27 -2.52 32.13
CA SER A 82 -9.19 -3.42 31.71
C SER A 82 -7.98 -2.59 31.27
N LYS A 83 -7.57 -2.67 29.99
CA LYS A 83 -6.46 -1.94 29.38
C LYS A 83 -6.94 -0.86 28.39
N ALA A 84 -6.04 0.05 28.02
CA ALA A 84 -6.26 0.95 26.88
C ALA A 84 -5.82 0.27 25.57
N SER A 85 -6.57 0.52 24.50
CA SER A 85 -6.31 0.08 23.13
C SER A 85 -6.43 1.25 22.15
N VAL A 86 -6.52 1.00 20.85
CA VAL A 86 -6.72 2.02 19.81
C VAL A 86 -8.06 2.74 19.94
N LEU A 87 -8.18 3.94 19.37
CA LEU A 87 -9.45 4.65 19.24
C LEU A 87 -10.37 3.91 18.25
N THR A 88 -11.23 3.03 18.75
CA THR A 88 -12.04 2.13 17.92
C THR A 88 -13.20 2.84 17.26
N SER A 89 -13.34 2.65 15.95
CA SER A 89 -14.53 3.02 15.18
C SER A 89 -15.54 1.88 15.10
N ASP A 90 -15.08 0.63 15.23
CA ASP A 90 -15.92 -0.56 15.23
C ASP A 90 -15.26 -1.70 16.03
N ILE A 91 -16.06 -2.67 16.51
CA ILE A 91 -15.59 -3.81 17.31
C ILE A 91 -16.42 -5.06 17.00
N THR A 92 -15.75 -6.20 16.79
CA THR A 92 -16.44 -7.47 16.55
C THR A 92 -15.67 -8.67 17.09
N THR A 93 -16.37 -9.65 17.66
CA THR A 93 -15.80 -10.91 18.13
C THR A 93 -15.65 -11.89 16.95
N ILE A 94 -14.51 -12.56 16.87
CA ILE A 94 -14.18 -13.55 15.84
C ILE A 94 -13.89 -14.89 16.52
N GLY A 95 -14.68 -15.91 16.24
CA GLY A 95 -14.58 -17.19 16.93
C GLY A 95 -14.80 -17.04 18.44
N ASN A 96 -14.08 -17.84 19.24
CA ASN A 96 -14.32 -17.95 20.68
C ASN A 96 -13.33 -17.16 21.55
N SER A 97 -12.26 -16.61 20.97
CA SER A 97 -11.18 -15.99 21.74
C SER A 97 -10.54 -14.78 21.06
N LEU A 98 -11.07 -14.28 19.95
CA LEU A 98 -10.50 -13.12 19.25
C LEU A 98 -11.53 -11.99 19.16
N VAL A 99 -11.04 -10.76 19.19
CA VAL A 99 -11.80 -9.54 18.95
C VAL A 99 -11.03 -8.70 17.95
N PHE A 100 -11.70 -8.24 16.91
CA PHE A 100 -11.16 -7.27 15.99
C PHE A 100 -11.62 -5.86 16.40
N LEU A 101 -10.65 -4.98 16.57
CA LEU A 101 -10.80 -3.57 16.92
C LEU A 101 -10.51 -2.73 15.67
N GLY A 102 -11.55 -2.39 14.92
CA GLY A 102 -11.43 -1.54 13.73
C GLY A 102 -11.23 -0.09 14.13
N SER A 103 -10.23 0.59 13.56
CA SER A 103 -9.96 2.01 13.83
C SER A 103 -9.74 2.79 12.55
N ARG A 104 -10.42 3.93 12.43
CA ARG A 104 -10.15 4.95 11.41
C ARG A 104 -9.08 5.97 11.85
N LEU A 105 -8.76 6.03 13.14
CA LEU A 105 -7.90 7.05 13.75
C LEU A 105 -6.54 6.50 14.19
N GLY A 106 -6.33 5.21 14.04
CA GLY A 106 -5.10 4.47 14.34
C GLY A 106 -5.11 3.13 13.62
N ASP A 107 -4.14 2.27 13.92
CA ASP A 107 -4.07 0.93 13.33
C ASP A 107 -5.21 0.07 13.86
N SER A 108 -5.79 -0.78 13.01
CA SER A 108 -6.80 -1.74 13.46
C SER A 108 -6.12 -2.96 14.04
N LEU A 109 -6.64 -3.51 15.15
CA LEU A 109 -5.97 -4.57 15.90
C LEU A 109 -6.81 -5.84 15.95
N LEU A 110 -6.18 -7.00 15.80
CA LEU A 110 -6.76 -8.29 16.20
C LEU A 110 -6.21 -8.65 17.57
N VAL A 111 -7.09 -8.82 18.54
CA VAL A 111 -6.75 -9.03 19.95
C VAL A 111 -7.30 -10.37 20.40
N GLN A 112 -6.46 -11.22 20.95
CA GLN A 112 -6.90 -12.41 21.65
C GLN A 112 -7.28 -12.09 23.08
N PHE A 113 -8.42 -12.62 23.53
CA PHE A 113 -8.82 -12.59 24.92
C PHE A 113 -8.85 -13.99 25.52
N SER A 114 -8.57 -14.09 26.82
CA SER A 114 -8.72 -15.32 27.61
C SER A 114 -9.32 -14.98 28.97
N SER A 115 -10.22 -15.82 29.48
CA SER A 115 -10.84 -15.65 30.79
C SER A 115 -10.30 -16.68 31.77
N GLY A 116 -9.69 -16.23 32.88
CA GLY A 116 -9.26 -17.09 33.98
C GLY A 116 -10.37 -17.26 35.02
N SER A 117 -10.65 -18.50 35.43
CA SER A 117 -11.30 -18.75 36.74
C SER A 117 -10.27 -18.48 37.82
N GLY A 118 -10.62 -17.75 38.88
CA GLY A 118 -9.74 -17.46 40.00
C GLY A 118 -9.31 -18.74 40.74
N ALA A 119 -8.30 -19.42 40.22
CA ALA A 119 -7.51 -20.43 40.89
C ALA A 119 -6.06 -20.26 40.41
N SER A 120 -5.23 -19.72 41.29
CA SER A 120 -3.78 -19.69 41.12
C SER A 120 -3.26 -21.12 41.03
N THR A 121 -2.96 -21.55 39.80
CA THR A 121 -1.98 -22.62 39.55
C THR A 121 -1.12 -22.19 38.37
N LEU A 122 0.05 -21.63 38.69
CA LEU A 122 1.15 -21.42 37.76
C LEU A 122 1.47 -22.74 37.03
N PRO A 123 1.58 -22.75 35.68
CA PRO A 123 2.42 -23.73 35.01
C PRO A 123 3.86 -23.31 35.24
N SER A 124 4.60 -24.11 36.01
CA SER A 124 6.03 -23.95 36.18
C SER A 124 6.75 -24.13 34.84
N GLY A 125 7.45 -23.11 34.37
CA GLY A 125 8.50 -23.26 33.37
C GLY A 125 8.50 -22.32 32.18
N LEU A 126 8.37 -21.00 32.38
CA LEU A 126 8.89 -20.01 31.43
C LEU A 126 9.53 -18.87 32.22
N LYS A 127 10.83 -18.66 32.00
CA LYS A 127 11.59 -17.56 32.59
C LYS A 127 10.97 -16.23 32.12
N GLU A 128 10.59 -15.39 33.07
CA GLU A 128 10.28 -13.98 32.84
C GLU A 128 11.55 -13.27 32.36
N GLU A 129 11.60 -12.95 31.07
CA GLU A 129 12.29 -11.75 30.60
C GLU A 129 11.23 -10.65 30.49
N VAL A 130 11.36 -9.62 31.32
CA VAL A 130 10.65 -8.36 31.16
C VAL A 130 11.25 -7.69 29.92
N GLY A 131 10.60 -7.87 28.79
CA GLY A 131 10.91 -7.21 27.53
C GLY A 131 9.98 -6.02 27.30
N ASP A 132 10.52 -4.81 27.43
CA ASP A 132 10.04 -3.67 26.66
C ASP A 132 10.16 -4.02 25.17
N ILE A 133 9.06 -4.02 24.43
CA ILE A 133 9.07 -4.32 22.99
C ILE A 133 9.34 -3.02 22.23
N GLU A 134 10.62 -2.69 22.11
CA GLU A 134 11.18 -2.15 20.86
C GLU A 134 11.23 -3.31 19.84
N GLY A 135 10.98 -3.00 18.56
CA GLY A 135 11.04 -3.97 17.47
C GLY A 135 12.48 -4.44 17.21
N ASP A 136 12.63 -5.74 16.93
CA ASP A 136 13.89 -6.41 16.65
C ASP A 136 14.72 -5.74 15.55
N VAL A 137 15.94 -5.30 15.91
CA VAL A 137 17.10 -5.09 15.03
C VAL A 137 18.29 -5.79 15.71
N PRO A 138 19.14 -6.57 15.01
CA PRO A 138 20.15 -7.42 15.65
C PRO A 138 21.35 -6.60 16.13
N LEU A 139 21.71 -6.69 17.42
CA LEU A 139 22.82 -5.94 18.01
C LEU A 139 24.13 -6.74 18.09
N ALA A 140 25.19 -6.14 17.56
CA ALA A 140 26.57 -6.63 17.64
C ALA A 140 27.19 -6.44 19.05
N LYS A 141 28.20 -7.27 19.32
CA LYS A 141 28.87 -7.53 20.60
C LYS A 141 29.44 -6.29 21.32
N ARG A 142 29.19 -6.23 22.64
CA ARG A 142 29.69 -5.23 23.60
C ARG A 142 31.06 -5.62 24.17
N LEU A 143 31.95 -4.64 24.35
CA LEU A 143 33.18 -4.75 25.17
C LEU A 143 33.05 -3.85 26.41
N ARG A 144 33.42 -4.41 27.57
CA ARG A 144 33.26 -3.87 28.95
C ARG A 144 34.26 -2.75 29.29
N ARG A 145 33.85 -1.81 30.17
CA ARG A 145 34.64 -1.32 31.34
C ARG A 145 33.75 -0.53 32.33
N SER A 146 34.25 -0.41 33.56
CA SER A 146 33.57 -0.37 34.86
C SER A 146 33.57 1.00 35.59
N SER A 147 32.78 1.06 36.70
CA SER A 147 32.89 1.87 37.95
C SER A 147 32.68 3.40 37.87
N SER A 148 32.19 4.17 38.86
CA SER A 148 31.47 4.05 40.16
C SER A 148 31.27 5.50 40.70
N ASP A 149 30.38 5.70 41.70
CA ASP A 149 30.16 6.92 42.57
C ASP A 149 29.48 8.17 41.96
N ALA A 150 28.64 8.98 42.62
CA ALA A 150 27.90 8.97 43.91
C ALA A 150 26.98 10.25 44.00
N LEU A 151 25.84 10.18 44.73
CA LEU A 151 25.05 11.26 45.43
C LEU A 151 24.30 12.34 44.60
N GLN A 152 23.13 12.95 44.95
CA GLN A 152 22.04 12.86 45.96
C GLN A 152 21.00 13.98 45.61
N ASP A 153 19.68 13.73 45.49
CA ASP A 153 18.54 14.32 46.27
C ASP A 153 17.22 13.97 45.50
N ALA A 154 16.20 13.27 46.01
CA ALA A 154 15.23 13.54 47.11
C ALA A 154 13.96 14.31 46.66
N VAL A 155 12.89 13.58 46.29
CA VAL A 155 11.47 13.90 46.61
C VAL A 155 10.69 12.58 46.73
N GLY A 156 10.12 12.33 47.90
CA GLY A 156 9.38 11.11 48.25
C GLY A 156 7.90 11.15 47.87
N SER A 157 7.31 9.95 47.78
CA SER A 157 5.87 9.70 47.75
C SER A 157 5.60 8.55 48.71
N GLU A 158 5.06 8.87 49.89
CA GLU A 158 4.70 7.93 50.94
C GLU A 158 3.47 7.11 50.57
N GLU A 159 3.53 5.82 50.88
CA GLU A 159 2.37 4.94 51.08
C GLU A 159 1.55 5.41 52.27
N LEU A 160 0.22 5.38 52.15
CA LEU A 160 -0.68 5.36 53.30
C LEU A 160 -1.82 4.35 53.05
N SER A 161 -1.76 3.27 53.83
CA SER A 161 -2.84 2.30 54.07
C SER A 161 -3.59 2.67 55.36
N LEU A 162 -4.72 1.99 55.62
CA LEU A 162 -5.66 1.98 56.79
C LEU A 162 -7.03 2.60 56.43
N TYR A 163 -8.18 1.93 56.53
CA TYR A 163 -8.70 1.05 57.59
C TYR A 163 -9.56 -0.10 57.05
N GLY A 164 -9.59 -1.21 57.78
CA GLY A 164 -10.44 -2.38 57.52
C GLY A 164 -11.84 -2.29 58.12
N SER A 165 -12.78 -2.95 57.44
CA SER A 165 -14.04 -3.43 57.99
C SER A 165 -14.36 -4.80 57.37
N THR A 166 -14.52 -5.79 58.25
CA THR A 166 -15.00 -7.20 58.12
C THR A 166 -15.59 -7.69 56.78
N PRO A 167 -15.28 -8.94 56.36
CA PRO A 167 -15.71 -9.48 55.07
C PRO A 167 -17.17 -9.94 55.12
N ASN A 168 -18.04 -9.30 54.34
CA ASN A 168 -19.31 -9.93 53.96
C ASN A 168 -19.05 -10.80 52.72
N ASN A 169 -19.11 -12.11 52.93
CA ASN A 169 -19.05 -13.15 51.91
C ASN A 169 -20.22 -13.00 50.92
N SER A 170 -19.99 -12.27 49.82
CA SER A 170 -20.67 -12.46 48.54
C SER A 170 -19.89 -11.80 47.40
N GLU A 171 -18.56 -11.95 47.37
CA GLU A 171 -17.78 -11.64 46.17
C GLU A 171 -18.04 -12.73 45.14
N SER A 172 -18.96 -12.45 44.22
CA SER A 172 -18.98 -13.11 42.93
C SER A 172 -17.58 -13.05 42.33
N ALA A 173 -16.96 -14.20 42.08
CA ALA A 173 -15.67 -14.27 41.41
C ALA A 173 -15.75 -13.56 40.05
N GLN A 174 -15.28 -12.31 39.97
CA GLN A 174 -15.18 -11.58 38.72
C GLN A 174 -14.16 -12.32 37.84
N LYS A 175 -14.61 -12.81 36.68
CA LYS A 175 -13.74 -13.46 35.69
C LYS A 175 -12.69 -12.44 35.23
N ALA A 176 -11.42 -12.73 35.45
CA ALA A 176 -10.33 -11.88 34.96
C ALA A 176 -10.09 -12.15 33.48
N PHE A 177 -10.05 -11.10 32.66
CA PHE A 177 -9.76 -11.19 31.22
C PHE A 177 -8.36 -10.67 30.91
N LEU A 178 -7.59 -11.45 30.15
CA LEU A 178 -6.30 -11.06 29.60
C LEU A 178 -6.41 -10.82 28.10
N PHE A 179 -5.83 -9.71 27.63
CA PHE A 179 -5.85 -9.29 26.22
C PHE A 179 -4.42 -9.26 25.65
N ALA A 180 -4.22 -9.85 24.47
CA ALA A 180 -2.95 -9.86 23.75
C ALA A 180 -3.16 -9.52 22.27
N VAL A 181 -2.43 -8.54 21.74
CA VAL A 181 -2.48 -8.20 20.31
C VAL A 181 -1.84 -9.34 19.51
N ARG A 182 -2.54 -9.84 18.50
CA ARG A 182 -2.10 -10.93 17.61
C ARG A 182 -1.73 -10.44 16.22
N ASP A 183 -2.37 -9.39 15.75
CA ASP A 183 -2.13 -8.81 14.45
C ASP A 183 -2.57 -7.33 14.42
N SER A 184 -2.03 -6.57 13.48
CA SER A 184 -2.36 -5.16 13.25
C SER A 184 -2.44 -4.86 11.76
N LEU A 185 -3.47 -4.12 11.35
CA LEU A 185 -3.57 -3.52 10.02
C LEU A 185 -3.18 -2.04 10.10
N ILE A 186 -2.10 -1.68 9.40
CA ILE A 186 -1.62 -0.30 9.36
C ILE A 186 -2.67 0.58 8.70
N ASN A 187 -2.96 1.71 9.35
CA ASN A 187 -3.83 2.75 8.85
C ASN A 187 -3.04 4.06 8.74
N VAL A 188 -3.13 4.69 7.57
CA VAL A 188 -2.51 5.98 7.26
C VAL A 188 -3.50 7.15 7.37
N GLY A 189 -4.80 6.87 7.56
CA GLY A 189 -5.83 7.88 7.78
C GLY A 189 -6.03 8.26 9.25
N PRO A 190 -6.72 9.37 9.53
CA PRO A 190 -7.10 10.42 8.57
C PRO A 190 -5.87 11.22 8.11
N LEU A 191 -5.82 11.61 6.83
CA LEU A 191 -4.77 12.51 6.32
C LEU A 191 -5.24 13.96 6.52
N LYS A 192 -4.78 14.61 7.60
CA LYS A 192 -5.17 16.00 7.89
C LYS A 192 -4.39 17.01 7.04
N ASP A 193 -3.10 16.75 6.85
CA ASP A 193 -2.17 17.61 6.15
C ASP A 193 -0.97 16.77 5.69
N PHE A 194 -0.25 17.22 4.67
CA PHE A 194 0.96 16.55 4.20
C PHE A 194 1.88 17.52 3.44
N SER A 195 3.16 17.20 3.38
CA SER A 195 4.15 17.93 2.57
C SER A 195 5.00 16.92 1.80
N TYR A 196 5.50 17.31 0.64
CA TYR A 196 6.60 16.55 0.05
C TYR A 196 7.90 16.86 0.80
N GLY A 197 8.82 15.90 0.78
CA GLY A 197 10.13 15.95 1.39
C GLY A 197 11.19 15.42 0.43
N LEU A 198 12.46 15.79 0.61
CA LEU A 198 13.57 15.17 -0.12
C LEU A 198 14.08 13.97 0.68
N ARG A 199 14.17 12.81 0.04
CA ARG A 199 14.75 11.62 0.67
C ARG A 199 16.22 11.85 0.96
N ILE A 200 16.70 11.30 2.07
CA ILE A 200 18.10 11.43 2.48
C ILE A 200 19.06 10.84 1.45
N ASN A 201 18.68 9.72 0.85
CA ASN A 201 19.46 9.03 -0.18
C ASN A 201 19.14 9.51 -1.60
N ALA A 202 18.52 10.69 -1.77
CA ALA A 202 18.19 11.24 -3.09
C ALA A 202 19.42 11.39 -3.99
N ASP A 203 19.25 11.11 -5.30
CA ASP A 203 20.30 11.35 -6.31
C ASP A 203 20.07 12.70 -6.98
N ALA A 204 20.96 13.65 -6.72
CA ALA A 204 20.89 15.00 -7.29
C ALA A 204 21.01 15.01 -8.83
N ASN A 205 21.61 13.98 -9.43
CA ASN A 205 21.80 13.86 -10.88
C ASN A 205 20.63 13.17 -11.58
N ALA A 206 19.66 12.64 -10.83
CA ALA A 206 18.52 11.94 -11.39
C ALA A 206 17.68 12.86 -12.31
N THR A 207 17.19 12.30 -13.41
CA THR A 207 16.35 13.00 -14.39
C THR A 207 15.07 12.22 -14.68
N GLY A 208 14.09 12.85 -15.33
CA GLY A 208 12.82 12.20 -15.70
C GLY A 208 12.08 11.61 -14.48
N ILE A 209 11.62 10.36 -14.60
CA ILE A 209 10.88 9.66 -13.55
C ILE A 209 11.79 9.32 -12.35
N ALA A 210 13.08 9.03 -12.58
CA ALA A 210 14.03 8.75 -11.51
C ALA A 210 14.17 9.97 -10.57
N LYS A 211 14.09 11.19 -11.10
CA LYS A 211 14.08 12.41 -10.27
C LYS A 211 12.87 12.49 -9.34
N GLN A 212 11.71 11.99 -9.78
CA GLN A 212 10.51 11.98 -8.93
C GLN A 212 10.71 11.06 -7.72
N SER A 213 11.43 9.94 -7.89
CA SER A 213 11.77 8.99 -6.82
C SER A 213 12.65 9.55 -5.70
N ASN A 214 13.18 10.77 -5.85
CA ASN A 214 13.95 11.46 -4.81
C ASN A 214 13.06 12.07 -3.73
N TYR A 215 11.76 12.16 -3.96
CA TYR A 215 10.84 12.81 -3.04
C TYR A 215 10.03 11.77 -2.26
N GLU A 216 9.51 12.16 -1.11
CA GLU A 216 8.59 11.34 -0.31
C GLU A 216 7.45 12.20 0.21
N LEU A 217 6.33 11.58 0.59
CA LEU A 217 5.20 12.27 1.18
C LEU A 217 5.24 12.10 2.69
N VAL A 218 5.25 13.21 3.43
CA VAL A 218 5.21 13.21 4.88
C VAL A 218 3.84 13.71 5.33
N CYS A 219 3.08 12.82 5.97
CA CYS A 219 1.65 13.01 6.24
C CYS A 219 1.34 13.07 7.74
N CYS A 220 0.51 14.04 8.15
CA CYS A 220 -0.16 14.07 9.44
C CYS A 220 -1.28 13.02 9.46
N SER A 221 -1.11 11.97 10.26
CA SER A 221 -1.99 10.81 10.34
C SER A 221 -2.49 10.56 11.76
N GLY A 222 -3.66 9.93 11.90
CA GLY A 222 -4.21 9.53 13.18
C GLY A 222 -4.73 10.69 14.05
N HIS A 223 -5.11 10.36 15.29
CA HIS A 223 -5.64 11.33 16.25
C HIS A 223 -5.33 10.93 17.70
N GLY A 224 -5.11 11.93 18.56
CA GLY A 224 -4.82 11.77 19.98
C GLY A 224 -3.63 10.83 20.20
N LYS A 225 -3.79 9.85 21.09
CA LYS A 225 -2.76 8.85 21.40
C LYS A 225 -2.31 8.01 20.19
N ASN A 226 -3.13 7.90 19.15
CA ASN A 226 -2.82 7.17 17.92
C ASN A 226 -2.27 8.08 16.80
N GLY A 227 -2.09 9.37 17.07
CA GLY A 227 -1.52 10.29 16.09
C GLY A 227 -0.05 9.99 15.78
N ALA A 228 0.28 10.10 14.50
CA ALA A 228 1.56 9.70 13.92
C ALA A 228 1.89 10.53 12.68
N LEU A 229 3.18 10.60 12.35
CA LEU A 229 3.65 11.03 11.04
C LEU A 229 3.81 9.78 10.16
N CYS A 230 3.19 9.76 8.98
CA CYS A 230 3.35 8.68 8.01
C CYS A 230 4.19 9.16 6.85
N VAL A 231 5.35 8.53 6.62
CA VAL A 231 6.20 8.80 5.46
C VAL A 231 5.89 7.76 4.38
N LEU A 232 5.31 8.20 3.28
CA LEU A 232 4.85 7.37 2.16
C LEU A 232 5.78 7.55 0.96
N ARG A 233 6.16 6.44 0.35
CA ARG A 233 7.10 6.38 -0.77
C ARG A 233 6.47 5.54 -1.87
N GLN A 234 6.21 6.08 -3.07
CA GLN A 234 5.64 5.23 -4.12
C GLN A 234 6.71 4.26 -4.64
N SER A 235 7.92 4.76 -4.87
CA SER A 235 9.04 3.93 -5.34
C SER A 235 9.96 3.44 -4.22
N ILE A 236 10.38 2.18 -4.30
CA ILE A 236 11.45 1.59 -3.48
C ILE A 236 12.80 2.06 -4.00
N ARG A 237 13.65 2.50 -3.06
CA ARG A 237 15.05 2.81 -3.30
C ARG A 237 15.91 1.89 -2.44
N PRO A 238 16.55 0.88 -3.04
CA PRO A 238 17.40 -0.06 -2.30
C PRO A 238 18.53 0.63 -1.54
N GLU A 239 18.95 0.02 -0.42
CA GLU A 239 20.16 0.41 0.30
C GLU A 239 21.36 -0.21 -0.43
N MET A 240 22.19 0.63 -1.04
CA MET A 240 23.34 0.18 -1.83
C MET A 240 24.53 -0.13 -0.92
N ILE A 241 25.05 -1.35 -1.05
CA ILE A 241 26.27 -1.81 -0.36
C ILE A 241 27.49 -1.51 -1.23
N THR A 242 27.44 -1.92 -2.50
CA THR A 242 28.52 -1.67 -3.47
C THR A 242 27.98 -1.57 -4.89
N GLU A 243 28.71 -0.89 -5.76
CA GLU A 243 28.45 -0.84 -7.20
C GLU A 243 29.72 -1.11 -8.03
N VAL A 244 29.56 -1.72 -9.20
CA VAL A 244 30.65 -2.10 -10.11
C VAL A 244 30.19 -1.93 -11.56
N GLU A 245 31.06 -1.45 -12.45
CA GLU A 245 30.78 -1.41 -13.88
C GLU A 245 30.78 -2.83 -14.48
N LEU A 246 29.69 -3.18 -15.17
CA LEU A 246 29.48 -4.46 -15.83
C LEU A 246 28.67 -4.26 -17.11
N THR A 247 29.35 -4.04 -18.23
CA THR A 247 28.72 -3.84 -19.54
C THR A 247 28.32 -5.16 -20.20
N GLY A 248 27.25 -5.13 -20.99
CA GLY A 248 26.84 -6.29 -21.81
C GLY A 248 26.22 -7.47 -21.04
N CYS A 249 25.81 -7.28 -19.78
CA CYS A 249 25.10 -8.30 -19.01
C CYS A 249 23.73 -8.62 -19.62
N LYS A 250 23.41 -9.92 -19.74
CA LYS A 250 22.16 -10.45 -20.27
C LYS A 250 21.38 -11.30 -19.25
N GLY A 251 21.99 -11.65 -18.12
CA GLY A 251 21.38 -12.47 -17.08
C GLY A 251 22.35 -12.74 -15.94
N ILE A 252 21.81 -12.97 -14.74
CA ILE A 252 22.57 -13.19 -13.51
C ILE A 252 21.83 -14.18 -12.62
N TRP A 253 22.55 -15.12 -12.01
CA TRP A 253 21.98 -16.15 -11.14
C TRP A 253 22.93 -16.43 -9.98
N THR A 254 22.37 -16.55 -8.78
CA THR A 254 23.07 -17.15 -7.64
C THR A 254 22.65 -18.60 -7.47
N VAL A 255 23.59 -19.43 -7.01
CA VAL A 255 23.37 -20.86 -6.78
C VAL A 255 24.01 -21.30 -5.47
N TYR A 256 23.39 -22.28 -4.83
CA TYR A 256 23.90 -22.95 -3.64
C TYR A 256 24.80 -24.13 -4.01
N HIS A 257 25.63 -24.59 -3.07
CA HIS A 257 26.36 -25.85 -3.20
C HIS A 257 26.55 -26.52 -1.84
N LYS A 258 25.78 -27.59 -1.59
CA LYS A 258 25.96 -28.43 -0.40
C LYS A 258 27.06 -29.46 -0.66
N SER A 259 28.23 -29.27 -0.03
CA SER A 259 29.36 -30.20 -0.12
C SER A 259 29.06 -31.51 0.61
N THR A 260 29.13 -32.64 -0.10
CA THR A 260 28.96 -33.99 0.47
C THR A 260 30.16 -34.45 1.31
N ARG A 261 31.29 -33.72 1.29
CA ARG A 261 32.56 -34.11 1.96
C ARG A 261 32.74 -33.52 3.36
N GLY A 262 31.78 -32.73 3.86
CA GLY A 262 31.86 -32.00 5.13
C GLY A 262 31.08 -32.61 6.30
N HIS A 263 30.93 -33.93 6.41
CA HIS A 263 30.43 -34.55 7.65
C HIS A 263 31.60 -34.77 8.62
N ASN A 264 31.96 -33.73 9.39
CA ASN A 264 32.59 -33.85 10.71
C ASN A 264 32.76 -32.45 11.35
N ALA A 265 31.65 -31.83 11.76
CA ALA A 265 31.59 -30.90 12.90
C ALA A 265 30.12 -30.58 13.20
N ASP A 266 29.67 -31.00 14.39
CA ASP A 266 28.44 -30.59 15.10
C ASP A 266 27.09 -30.70 14.37
N SER A 267 26.56 -31.92 14.31
CA SER A 267 25.16 -32.24 13.96
C SER A 267 24.11 -31.80 14.99
N SER A 268 24.39 -30.79 15.82
CA SER A 268 23.51 -30.36 16.92
C SER A 268 22.70 -29.10 16.63
N LYS A 269 22.84 -28.49 15.46
CA LYS A 269 21.96 -27.41 15.00
C LYS A 269 21.54 -27.69 13.55
N LEU A 270 20.30 -28.17 13.37
CA LEU A 270 19.60 -28.10 12.09
C LEU A 270 19.46 -26.61 11.76
N ALA A 271 20.43 -26.03 11.05
CA ALA A 271 20.24 -24.71 10.44
C ALA A 271 19.10 -24.84 9.42
N ASP A 272 18.18 -23.89 9.45
CA ASP A 272 17.08 -23.81 8.49
C ASP A 272 17.69 -23.72 7.08
N ASP A 273 17.13 -24.45 6.10
CA ASP A 273 17.63 -24.46 4.72
C ASP A 273 17.63 -23.04 4.14
N ASP A 274 16.81 -22.13 4.66
CA ASP A 274 16.73 -20.74 4.20
C ASP A 274 17.86 -19.81 4.70
N ASP A 275 18.76 -20.28 5.59
CA ASP A 275 19.88 -19.49 6.16
C ASP A 275 21.27 -19.94 5.63
N GLU A 276 21.30 -20.77 4.58
CA GLU A 276 22.54 -21.17 3.91
C GLU A 276 23.03 -20.03 2.99
N TYR A 277 24.34 -19.79 2.93
CA TYR A 277 24.89 -18.81 1.97
C TYR A 277 24.93 -19.37 0.54
N HIS A 278 24.79 -18.47 -0.44
CA HIS A 278 25.05 -18.84 -1.83
C HIS A 278 26.54 -19.19 -1.99
N ALA A 279 26.86 -20.05 -2.96
CA ALA A 279 28.22 -20.50 -3.24
C ALA A 279 28.82 -19.82 -4.49
N TYR A 280 28.02 -19.64 -5.54
CA TYR A 280 28.48 -19.03 -6.79
C TYR A 280 27.48 -18.01 -7.35
N LEU A 281 28.02 -17.00 -8.02
CA LEU A 281 27.31 -16.01 -8.83
C LEU A 281 27.72 -16.19 -10.29
N ILE A 282 26.74 -16.47 -11.14
CA ILE A 282 26.92 -16.74 -12.58
C ILE A 282 26.38 -15.54 -13.35
N ILE A 283 27.24 -14.90 -14.13
CA ILE A 283 26.92 -13.69 -14.91
C ILE A 283 27.03 -14.04 -16.39
N SER A 284 25.92 -14.01 -17.11
CA SER A 284 25.93 -14.13 -18.57
C SER A 284 26.17 -12.77 -19.20
N LEU A 285 27.22 -12.68 -20.00
CA LEU A 285 27.49 -11.56 -20.90
C LEU A 285 27.06 -11.93 -22.33
N GLU A 286 27.22 -10.99 -23.26
CA GLU A 286 26.79 -11.17 -24.66
C GLU A 286 27.56 -12.26 -25.41
N ALA A 287 28.85 -12.45 -25.10
CA ALA A 287 29.73 -13.43 -25.77
C ALA A 287 30.39 -14.45 -24.85
N ARG A 288 30.25 -14.32 -23.52
CA ARG A 288 30.89 -15.21 -22.52
C ARG A 288 30.07 -15.30 -21.24
N THR A 289 30.40 -16.25 -20.38
CA THR A 289 29.88 -16.33 -19.01
C THR A 289 31.02 -16.13 -18.02
N MET A 290 30.76 -15.35 -16.97
CA MET A 290 31.69 -15.08 -15.87
C MET A 290 31.14 -15.72 -14.60
N VAL A 291 32.01 -16.33 -13.78
CA VAL A 291 31.62 -17.02 -12.55
C VAL A 291 32.41 -16.45 -11.38
N LEU A 292 31.70 -16.06 -10.32
CA LEU A 292 32.30 -15.56 -9.09
C LEU A 292 31.93 -16.47 -7.92
N GLU A 293 32.87 -16.68 -7.01
CA GLU A 293 32.62 -17.35 -5.73
C GLU A 293 32.06 -16.33 -4.73
N THR A 294 31.05 -16.72 -3.95
CA THR A 294 30.28 -15.80 -3.08
C THR A 294 30.64 -15.91 -1.60
N ALA A 295 31.91 -16.19 -1.29
CA ALA A 295 32.46 -16.23 0.07
C ALA A 295 32.48 -14.82 0.74
N ASP A 296 33.52 -14.52 1.52
CA ASP A 296 33.67 -13.19 2.15
C ASP A 296 33.80 -12.06 1.12
N LEU A 297 34.32 -12.34 -0.07
CA LEU A 297 34.41 -11.40 -1.18
C LEU A 297 33.90 -12.09 -2.45
N LEU A 298 33.36 -11.29 -3.38
CA LEU A 298 33.02 -11.78 -4.71
C LEU A 298 34.29 -11.87 -5.56
N THR A 299 34.86 -13.06 -5.68
CA THR A 299 36.10 -13.32 -6.43
C THR A 299 35.82 -14.03 -7.75
N GLU A 300 36.36 -13.52 -8.86
CA GLU A 300 36.22 -14.18 -10.15
C GLU A 300 37.01 -15.49 -10.18
N VAL A 301 36.32 -16.59 -10.51
CA VAL A 301 36.86 -17.95 -10.61
C VAL A 301 36.62 -18.56 -11.99
N THR A 302 36.30 -17.74 -12.99
CA THR A 302 35.94 -18.15 -14.36
C THR A 302 36.93 -19.15 -14.99
N GLU A 303 38.23 -19.03 -14.70
CA GLU A 303 39.28 -19.89 -15.28
C GLU A 303 39.50 -21.21 -14.52
N SER A 304 39.02 -21.32 -13.27
CA SER A 304 39.26 -22.48 -12.39
C SER A 304 38.06 -23.41 -12.23
N VAL A 305 36.97 -23.13 -12.94
CA VAL A 305 35.71 -23.89 -12.84
C VAL A 305 35.31 -24.50 -14.18
N ASP A 306 34.62 -25.63 -14.15
CA ASP A 306 34.19 -26.35 -15.36
C ASP A 306 32.86 -25.84 -15.95
N TYR A 307 32.38 -24.68 -15.50
CA TYR A 307 31.21 -24.02 -16.09
C TYR A 307 31.45 -23.73 -17.58
N TYR A 308 30.37 -23.66 -18.35
CA TYR A 308 30.43 -23.22 -19.74
C TYR A 308 30.65 -21.70 -19.79
N VAL A 309 31.89 -21.29 -20.08
CA VAL A 309 32.31 -19.87 -20.07
C VAL A 309 32.46 -19.26 -21.47
N GLN A 310 32.49 -20.08 -22.51
CA GLN A 310 32.78 -19.67 -23.90
C GLN A 310 31.60 -19.00 -24.62
N GLY A 311 30.43 -18.93 -23.98
CA GLY A 311 29.25 -18.32 -24.55
C GLY A 311 28.23 -17.92 -23.51
N ARG A 312 27.03 -17.57 -23.98
CA ARG A 312 25.92 -17.08 -23.17
C ARG A 312 25.28 -18.20 -22.34
N THR A 313 25.05 -17.95 -21.06
CA THR A 313 24.19 -18.77 -20.21
C THR A 313 22.75 -18.28 -20.30
N ILE A 314 21.80 -19.19 -20.49
CA ILE A 314 20.37 -18.88 -20.57
C ILE A 314 19.72 -18.94 -19.19
N ALA A 315 20.08 -19.94 -18.38
CA ALA A 315 19.63 -20.07 -17.01
C ALA A 315 20.63 -20.90 -16.20
N ALA A 316 20.70 -20.62 -14.90
CA ALA A 316 21.37 -21.48 -13.94
C ALA A 316 20.54 -21.62 -12.67
N GLY A 317 20.68 -22.74 -11.97
CA GLY A 317 19.92 -23.02 -10.76
C GLY A 317 20.40 -24.28 -10.06
N ASN A 318 19.68 -24.70 -9.02
CA ASN A 318 20.02 -25.86 -8.22
C ASN A 318 19.13 -27.07 -8.52
N LEU A 319 19.72 -28.26 -8.41
CA LEU A 319 19.04 -29.55 -8.45
C LEU A 319 19.44 -30.42 -7.25
N PHE A 320 18.62 -31.43 -6.98
CA PHE A 320 18.83 -32.49 -5.98
C PHE A 320 19.03 -31.96 -4.56
N GLY A 321 18.22 -30.99 -4.14
CA GLY A 321 18.33 -30.38 -2.81
C GLY A 321 19.64 -29.60 -2.65
N ARG A 322 20.01 -28.80 -3.65
CA ARG A 322 21.25 -27.98 -3.70
C ARG A 322 22.56 -28.76 -3.78
N ARG A 323 22.51 -30.08 -4.01
CA ARG A 323 23.71 -30.92 -4.20
C ARG A 323 24.38 -30.72 -5.56
N ARG A 324 23.64 -30.24 -6.56
CA ARG A 324 24.18 -29.93 -7.89
C ARG A 324 23.73 -28.56 -8.37
N VAL A 325 24.57 -27.98 -9.22
CA VAL A 325 24.23 -26.81 -10.04
C VAL A 325 23.94 -27.29 -11.45
N ILE A 326 22.87 -26.77 -12.07
CA ILE A 326 22.66 -26.91 -13.51
C ILE A 326 22.90 -25.55 -14.18
N GLN A 327 23.64 -25.56 -15.28
CA GLN A 327 23.84 -24.43 -16.16
C GLN A 327 23.35 -24.80 -17.57
N VAL A 328 22.42 -24.03 -18.12
CA VAL A 328 21.88 -24.24 -19.47
C VAL A 328 22.35 -23.14 -20.40
N PHE A 329 22.86 -23.51 -21.57
CA PHE A 329 23.32 -22.62 -22.64
C PHE A 329 22.64 -23.00 -23.97
N GLU A 330 22.87 -22.22 -25.03
CA GLU A 330 22.07 -22.28 -26.28
C GLU A 330 21.95 -23.67 -26.92
N ARG A 331 22.94 -24.55 -26.72
CA ARG A 331 23.04 -25.87 -27.37
C ARG A 331 23.33 -27.02 -26.39
N GLY A 332 23.19 -26.80 -25.07
CA GLY A 332 23.51 -27.83 -24.09
C GLY A 332 23.24 -27.43 -22.65
N ALA A 333 23.49 -28.38 -21.74
CA ALA A 333 23.43 -28.16 -20.30
C ALA A 333 24.61 -28.87 -19.60
N ARG A 334 25.14 -28.26 -18.54
CA ARG A 334 26.14 -28.85 -17.64
C ARG A 334 25.56 -29.01 -16.25
N ILE A 335 25.85 -30.16 -15.64
CA ILE A 335 25.54 -30.47 -14.25
C ILE A 335 26.86 -30.47 -13.50
N LEU A 336 26.94 -29.70 -12.41
CA LEU A 336 28.17 -29.45 -11.67
C LEU A 336 28.01 -29.80 -10.18
N ASP A 337 29.08 -30.35 -9.60
CA ASP A 337 29.30 -30.49 -8.16
C ASP A 337 30.26 -29.38 -7.71
N GLY A 338 29.69 -28.22 -7.39
CA GLY A 338 30.46 -27.01 -7.12
C GLY A 338 31.16 -26.53 -8.40
N SER A 339 32.49 -26.48 -8.37
CA SER A 339 33.32 -26.10 -9.51
C SER A 339 33.51 -27.21 -10.56
N PHE A 340 33.22 -28.47 -10.22
CA PHE A 340 33.56 -29.62 -11.07
C PHE A 340 32.36 -30.09 -11.89
N MET A 341 32.54 -30.28 -13.20
CA MET A 341 31.48 -30.80 -14.06
C MET A 341 31.33 -32.31 -13.85
N THR A 342 30.12 -32.77 -13.56
CA THR A 342 29.80 -34.20 -13.42
C THR A 342 29.16 -34.78 -14.67
N GLN A 343 28.44 -33.96 -15.45
CA GLN A 343 27.76 -34.40 -16.66
C GLN A 343 27.58 -33.23 -17.64
N GLU A 344 27.73 -33.50 -18.93
CA GLU A 344 27.39 -32.58 -20.02
C GLU A 344 26.33 -33.22 -20.91
N LEU A 345 25.31 -32.44 -21.27
CA LEU A 345 24.20 -32.84 -22.12
C LEU A 345 24.24 -32.01 -23.40
N SER A 346 24.37 -32.66 -24.55
CA SER A 346 24.25 -32.00 -25.85
C SER A 346 22.79 -31.97 -26.30
N ILE A 347 22.24 -30.76 -26.47
CA ILE A 347 20.89 -30.56 -26.99
C ILE A 347 21.05 -30.34 -28.50
N ALA A 348 21.11 -31.44 -29.28
CA ALA A 348 21.54 -31.43 -30.68
C ALA A 348 20.46 -31.95 -31.67
N LEU A 349 20.58 -31.48 -32.92
CA LEU A 349 19.66 -31.62 -34.05
C LEU A 349 19.20 -33.07 -34.31
N PRO A 350 17.91 -33.32 -34.59
CA PRO A 350 17.49 -34.61 -35.15
C PRO A 350 18.16 -34.78 -36.51
N ASN A 351 18.97 -35.83 -36.64
CA ASN A 351 19.73 -36.23 -37.83
C ASN A 351 18.99 -35.94 -39.16
N SER A 352 19.46 -34.98 -39.94
CA SER A 352 18.99 -34.74 -41.31
C SER A 352 19.83 -35.53 -42.32
N GLU A 353 19.52 -36.82 -42.48
CA GLU A 353 19.47 -37.32 -43.85
C GLU A 353 18.04 -37.11 -44.36
N THR A 354 17.85 -35.96 -45.02
CA THR A 354 16.79 -35.59 -45.98
C THR A 354 16.01 -34.30 -45.70
N SER A 355 16.15 -33.37 -46.66
CA SER A 355 15.26 -32.25 -47.04
C SER A 355 15.13 -31.00 -46.13
N SER A 356 15.98 -30.01 -46.43
CA SER A 356 15.68 -28.59 -46.65
C SER A 356 14.61 -27.89 -45.77
N GLY A 357 15.07 -27.23 -44.69
CA GLY A 357 14.43 -26.05 -44.10
C GLY A 357 14.45 -25.97 -42.57
N SER A 358 15.34 -25.14 -42.01
CA SER A 358 15.46 -24.69 -40.59
C SER A 358 16.38 -25.49 -39.63
N ASP A 359 17.63 -25.74 -40.01
CA ASP A 359 18.68 -26.38 -39.17
C ASP A 359 19.30 -25.46 -38.07
N ASN A 360 18.51 -24.71 -37.28
CA ASN A 360 19.09 -23.83 -36.25
C ASN A 360 18.22 -23.62 -34.99
N SER A 361 17.58 -24.68 -34.50
CA SER A 361 16.82 -24.63 -33.24
C SER A 361 17.77 -24.56 -32.03
N THR A 362 17.56 -23.58 -31.15
CA THR A 362 18.35 -23.35 -29.92
C THR A 362 17.42 -23.22 -28.72
N VAL A 363 17.96 -23.35 -27.51
CA VAL A 363 17.18 -23.10 -26.29
C VAL A 363 16.82 -21.61 -26.23
N MET A 364 15.54 -21.32 -26.02
CA MET A 364 15.00 -19.96 -25.93
C MET A 364 14.69 -19.55 -24.48
N SER A 365 14.10 -20.46 -23.70
CA SER A 365 13.79 -20.21 -22.28
C SER A 365 13.84 -21.49 -21.46
N VAL A 366 14.07 -21.35 -20.15
CA VAL A 366 14.28 -22.47 -19.22
C VAL A 366 13.46 -22.25 -17.95
N SER A 367 12.84 -23.30 -17.43
CA SER A 367 12.21 -23.31 -16.10
C SER A 367 12.77 -24.47 -15.29
N ILE A 368 13.22 -24.19 -14.07
CA ILE A 368 13.89 -25.16 -13.19
C ILE A 368 12.98 -25.42 -11.98
N ALA A 369 12.57 -26.68 -11.78
CA ALA A 369 11.85 -27.13 -10.60
C ALA A 369 12.38 -28.51 -10.19
N ASP A 370 13.30 -28.54 -9.23
CA ASP A 370 13.99 -29.74 -8.74
C ASP A 370 13.02 -30.94 -8.55
N PRO A 371 13.26 -32.12 -9.19
CA PRO A 371 14.44 -32.52 -9.99
C PRO A 371 14.32 -32.34 -11.51
N TYR A 372 13.37 -31.54 -11.99
CA TYR A 372 13.07 -31.36 -13.40
C TYR A 372 13.54 -30.01 -13.96
N VAL A 373 13.94 -29.99 -15.22
CA VAL A 373 14.25 -28.75 -15.96
C VAL A 373 13.55 -28.76 -17.30
N LEU A 374 12.68 -27.79 -17.52
CA LEU A 374 11.92 -27.64 -18.77
C LEU A 374 12.65 -26.66 -19.69
N LEU A 375 12.87 -27.08 -20.92
CA LEU A 375 13.46 -26.28 -21.97
C LEU A 375 12.41 -25.97 -23.03
N ARG A 376 12.33 -24.72 -23.48
CA ARG A 376 11.60 -24.32 -24.68
C ARG A 376 12.57 -23.94 -25.77
N MET A 377 12.38 -24.49 -26.96
CA MET A 377 13.22 -24.27 -28.12
C MET A 377 12.71 -23.11 -28.99
N THR A 378 13.55 -22.55 -29.86
CA THR A 378 13.17 -21.44 -30.77
C THR A 378 12.12 -21.83 -31.82
N ASP A 379 12.00 -23.12 -32.15
CA ASP A 379 10.95 -23.66 -33.04
C ASP A 379 9.57 -23.84 -32.36
N GLY A 380 9.51 -23.64 -31.03
CA GLY A 380 8.30 -23.81 -30.22
C GLY A 380 8.07 -25.21 -29.67
N SER A 381 9.03 -26.13 -29.80
CA SER A 381 9.05 -27.42 -29.11
C SER A 381 9.56 -27.30 -27.66
N ILE A 382 9.32 -28.34 -26.86
CA ILE A 382 9.78 -28.42 -25.48
C ILE A 382 10.55 -29.72 -25.21
N LEU A 383 11.52 -29.67 -24.31
CA LEU A 383 12.25 -30.83 -23.80
C LEU A 383 12.22 -30.81 -22.27
N LEU A 384 12.08 -31.98 -21.65
CA LEU A 384 12.16 -32.13 -20.20
C LEU A 384 13.47 -32.84 -19.84
N LEU A 385 14.31 -32.18 -19.05
CA LEU A 385 15.43 -32.83 -18.39
C LEU A 385 14.93 -33.43 -17.08
N VAL A 386 15.13 -34.74 -16.90
CA VAL A 386 14.68 -35.51 -15.74
C VAL A 386 15.89 -35.89 -14.90
N GLY A 387 16.00 -35.30 -13.71
CA GLY A 387 17.00 -35.66 -12.73
C GLY A 387 16.63 -36.93 -11.96
N ASP A 388 17.61 -37.79 -11.74
CA ASP A 388 17.54 -38.92 -10.80
C ASP A 388 18.18 -38.52 -9.46
N PRO A 389 17.39 -38.32 -8.38
CA PRO A 389 17.91 -37.93 -7.07
C PRO A 389 18.86 -38.94 -6.44
N ALA A 390 18.82 -40.22 -6.83
CA ALA A 390 19.70 -41.24 -6.30
C ALA A 390 21.12 -41.14 -6.86
N THR A 391 21.25 -40.94 -8.18
CA THR A 391 22.56 -40.83 -8.85
C THR A 391 23.05 -39.39 -9.02
N CYS A 392 22.19 -38.39 -8.79
CA CYS A 392 22.43 -36.98 -9.12
C CYS A 392 22.79 -36.78 -10.60
N THR A 393 22.25 -37.62 -11.49
CA THR A 393 22.41 -37.51 -12.95
C THR A 393 21.12 -37.02 -13.59
N VAL A 394 21.21 -36.47 -14.79
CA VAL A 394 20.07 -35.90 -15.53
C VAL A 394 19.97 -36.57 -16.91
N SER A 395 18.75 -36.89 -17.34
CA SER A 395 18.47 -37.48 -18.65
C SER A 395 17.55 -36.56 -19.47
N ILE A 396 17.64 -36.62 -20.80
CA ILE A 396 16.77 -35.85 -21.70
C ILE A 396 15.55 -36.70 -22.03
N ASN A 397 14.35 -36.15 -21.86
CA ASN A 397 13.09 -36.76 -22.21
C ASN A 397 12.28 -35.82 -23.13
N SER A 398 11.85 -36.34 -24.28
CA SER A 398 10.92 -35.67 -25.18
C SER A 398 9.51 -36.13 -24.84
N PRO A 399 8.61 -35.27 -24.33
CA PRO A 399 7.31 -35.73 -23.90
C PRO A 399 6.44 -36.13 -25.11
N ALA A 400 5.99 -37.39 -25.12
CA ALA A 400 5.20 -37.97 -26.22
C ALA A 400 3.93 -37.17 -26.57
N ALA A 401 3.36 -36.45 -25.60
CA ALA A 401 2.20 -35.56 -25.80
C ALA A 401 2.42 -34.46 -26.86
N PHE A 402 3.68 -34.13 -27.20
CA PHE A 402 4.03 -33.09 -28.16
C PHE A 402 4.64 -33.65 -29.46
N GLU A 403 4.89 -34.96 -29.54
CA GLU A 403 5.41 -35.59 -30.76
C GLU A 403 4.36 -35.55 -31.87
N GLY A 404 4.66 -34.87 -32.98
CA GLY A 404 3.76 -34.72 -34.13
C GLY A 404 2.66 -33.65 -33.97
N SER A 405 2.62 -32.91 -32.85
CA SER A 405 1.66 -31.82 -32.64
C SER A 405 1.98 -30.61 -33.53
N LYS A 406 0.95 -30.03 -34.17
CA LYS A 406 1.07 -28.75 -34.89
C LYS A 406 0.97 -27.51 -33.98
N LYS A 407 0.63 -27.68 -32.69
CA LYS A 407 0.48 -26.57 -31.74
C LYS A 407 1.87 -26.12 -31.25
N ARG A 408 2.29 -24.91 -31.62
CA ARG A 408 3.56 -24.31 -31.15
C ARG A 408 3.40 -23.69 -29.76
N VAL A 409 4.39 -23.91 -28.89
CA VAL A 409 4.43 -23.37 -27.53
C VAL A 409 5.00 -21.94 -27.55
N SER A 410 4.22 -20.99 -27.02
CA SER A 410 4.61 -19.58 -26.93
C SER A 410 5.34 -19.28 -25.62
N ALA A 411 4.89 -19.86 -24.50
CA ALA A 411 5.53 -19.74 -23.20
C ALA A 411 5.22 -20.97 -22.33
N CYS A 412 6.12 -21.33 -21.41
CA CYS A 412 5.90 -22.45 -20.48
C CYS A 412 6.66 -22.25 -19.16
N SER A 413 6.22 -22.92 -18.11
CA SER A 413 6.81 -22.85 -16.77
C SER A 413 6.54 -24.12 -15.97
N LEU A 414 7.48 -24.55 -15.14
CA LEU A 414 7.26 -25.58 -14.13
C LEU A 414 6.71 -24.96 -12.84
N TYR A 415 5.72 -25.61 -12.24
CA TYR A 415 5.13 -25.26 -10.95
C TYR A 415 5.32 -26.41 -9.96
N HIS A 416 5.91 -26.12 -8.81
CA HIS A 416 6.04 -27.08 -7.72
C HIS A 416 5.01 -26.74 -6.64
N ASP A 417 4.04 -27.63 -6.41
CA ASP A 417 2.98 -27.48 -5.42
C ASP A 417 3.47 -27.86 -4.01
N LYS A 418 4.51 -27.16 -3.54
CA LYS A 418 5.08 -27.35 -2.20
C LYS A 418 4.15 -26.84 -1.10
N GLY A 419 4.20 -27.52 0.05
CA GLY A 419 3.53 -27.11 1.29
C GLY A 419 3.06 -28.31 2.10
N PRO A 420 2.70 -28.09 3.38
CA PRO A 420 2.22 -29.17 4.26
C PRO A 420 0.99 -29.89 3.69
N GLU A 421 0.20 -29.18 2.88
CA GLU A 421 -0.87 -29.74 2.07
C GLU A 421 -0.75 -29.16 0.63
N PRO A 422 -0.38 -29.98 -0.38
CA PRO A 422 -0.39 -29.59 -1.78
C PRO A 422 -1.79 -29.07 -2.18
N TRP A 423 -1.86 -27.85 -2.70
CA TRP A 423 -3.13 -27.14 -2.85
C TRP A 423 -3.91 -27.61 -4.09
N LEU A 424 -3.23 -27.93 -5.19
CA LEU A 424 -3.89 -28.47 -6.38
C LEU A 424 -4.51 -29.85 -6.12
N ARG A 425 -3.92 -30.66 -5.21
CA ARG A 425 -4.55 -31.92 -4.78
C ARG A 425 -5.92 -31.69 -4.16
N LYS A 426 -6.13 -30.61 -3.39
CA LYS A 426 -7.45 -30.25 -2.82
C LYS A 426 -8.49 -29.88 -3.89
N ALA A 427 -8.04 -29.43 -5.06
CA ALA A 427 -8.91 -29.12 -6.18
C ALA A 427 -9.33 -30.37 -6.98
N SER A 428 -8.84 -31.55 -6.59
CA SER A 428 -9.17 -32.81 -7.26
C SER A 428 -10.45 -33.44 -6.73
N SER A 429 -11.19 -34.10 -7.62
CA SER A 429 -12.42 -34.84 -7.28
C SER A 429 -12.18 -35.99 -6.29
N ASP A 430 -10.97 -36.56 -6.28
CA ASP A 430 -10.60 -37.70 -5.41
C ASP A 430 -10.23 -37.27 -3.97
N ALA A 431 -10.10 -35.96 -3.73
CA ALA A 431 -9.65 -35.41 -2.44
C ALA A 431 -10.62 -35.69 -1.28
N TRP A 432 -11.89 -35.98 -1.56
CA TRP A 432 -12.89 -36.31 -0.54
C TRP A 432 -12.82 -37.76 -0.05
N LEU A 433 -12.15 -38.66 -0.79
CA LEU A 433 -11.97 -40.06 -0.37
C LEU A 433 -10.71 -40.29 0.48
N SER A 434 -9.78 -39.32 0.50
CA SER A 434 -8.50 -39.45 1.22
C SER A 434 -8.43 -38.67 2.54
N THR A 435 -9.45 -37.88 2.89
CA THR A 435 -9.50 -37.16 4.18
C THR A 435 -10.06 -37.98 5.34
N GLY A 436 -10.43 -39.24 5.11
CA GLY A 436 -10.72 -40.21 6.16
C GLY A 436 -9.49 -41.03 6.53
N ILE A 437 -8.51 -40.43 7.21
CA ILE A 437 -7.60 -41.04 8.21
C ILE A 437 -6.78 -39.89 8.81
N GLY A 438 -7.22 -39.42 9.96
CA GLY A 438 -6.35 -38.79 10.94
C GLY A 438 -5.77 -39.88 11.82
N GLU A 439 -4.87 -40.71 11.30
CA GLU A 439 -3.96 -41.54 12.10
C GLU A 439 -2.59 -41.50 11.44
N SER A 440 -1.65 -40.88 12.15
CA SER A 440 -0.22 -41.02 11.95
C SER A 440 0.16 -42.50 12.06
N ILE A 441 0.40 -43.16 10.93
CA ILE A 441 1.14 -44.42 10.93
C ILE A 441 2.60 -44.05 11.10
N ASP A 442 3.10 -44.21 12.33
CA ASP A 442 4.53 -44.23 12.66
C ASP A 442 5.24 -45.26 11.76
N SER A 443 5.75 -44.80 10.62
CA SER A 443 6.73 -45.52 9.83
C SER A 443 8.10 -45.03 10.27
N ALA A 444 8.88 -45.93 10.88
CA ALA A 444 10.14 -45.68 11.56
C ALA A 444 11.33 -45.29 10.64
N ASP A 445 11.07 -44.80 9.42
CA ASP A 445 12.10 -44.25 8.52
C ASP A 445 11.86 -42.75 8.35
N GLY A 446 12.64 -41.94 9.10
CA GLY A 446 12.57 -40.49 9.13
C GLY A 446 13.05 -39.77 7.86
N GLY A 447 12.38 -40.02 6.72
CA GLY A 447 12.50 -39.18 5.53
C GLY A 447 11.56 -37.97 5.61
N PRO A 448 11.99 -36.75 5.25
CA PRO A 448 11.12 -35.58 5.33
C PRO A 448 9.97 -35.69 4.32
N HIS A 449 8.74 -35.55 4.81
CA HIS A 449 7.46 -35.62 4.09
C HIS A 449 7.21 -34.50 3.02
N ASP A 450 8.25 -33.99 2.33
CA ASP A 450 8.18 -32.74 1.53
C ASP A 450 8.16 -32.93 -0.01
N GLN A 451 7.55 -34.00 -0.53
CA GLN A 451 7.41 -34.19 -1.99
C GLN A 451 6.02 -33.76 -2.47
N GLY A 452 5.86 -32.44 -2.70
CA GLY A 452 4.73 -31.89 -3.45
C GLY A 452 4.76 -32.33 -4.93
N ASP A 453 3.61 -32.23 -5.61
CA ASP A 453 3.54 -32.56 -7.05
C ASP A 453 4.16 -31.45 -7.91
N ILE A 454 4.69 -31.82 -9.08
CA ILE A 454 5.22 -30.89 -10.08
C ILE A 454 4.31 -30.91 -11.30
N TYR A 455 3.98 -29.72 -11.79
CA TYR A 455 3.15 -29.50 -12.95
C TYR A 455 3.89 -28.67 -13.99
N CYS A 456 3.54 -28.86 -15.26
CA CYS A 456 4.01 -28.05 -16.37
C CYS A 456 2.85 -27.21 -16.89
N VAL A 457 2.97 -25.89 -16.85
CA VAL A 457 1.99 -24.94 -17.37
C VAL A 457 2.48 -24.46 -18.73
N ILE A 458 1.64 -24.61 -19.76
CA ILE A 458 1.99 -24.31 -21.14
C ILE A 458 0.96 -23.36 -21.72
N CYS A 459 1.43 -22.30 -22.39
CA CYS A 459 0.63 -21.49 -23.28
C CYS A 459 1.07 -21.72 -24.72
N TYR A 460 0.09 -21.87 -25.62
CA TYR A 460 0.32 -22.05 -27.04
C TYR A 460 0.22 -20.72 -27.80
N GLU A 461 0.72 -20.69 -29.04
CA GLU A 461 0.61 -19.51 -29.92
C GLU A 461 -0.83 -19.15 -30.29
N ASN A 462 -1.77 -20.09 -30.20
CA ASN A 462 -3.20 -19.84 -30.43
C ASN A 462 -3.92 -19.23 -29.21
N GLY A 463 -3.22 -19.05 -28.08
CA GLY A 463 -3.76 -18.47 -26.85
C GLY A 463 -4.35 -19.47 -25.86
N ALA A 464 -4.31 -20.78 -26.14
CA ALA A 464 -4.74 -21.80 -25.20
C ALA A 464 -3.70 -22.02 -24.08
N LEU A 465 -4.16 -22.27 -22.86
CA LEU A 465 -3.35 -22.62 -21.69
C LEU A 465 -3.73 -24.02 -21.22
N GLU A 466 -2.74 -24.89 -21.04
CA GLU A 466 -2.91 -26.25 -20.55
C GLU A 466 -1.95 -26.52 -19.38
N ILE A 467 -2.40 -27.25 -18.36
CA ILE A 467 -1.59 -27.70 -17.22
C ILE A 467 -1.45 -29.22 -17.31
N PHE A 468 -0.23 -29.71 -17.19
CA PHE A 468 0.13 -31.12 -17.27
C PHE A 468 0.78 -31.62 -15.98
N ASP A 469 0.56 -32.88 -15.61
CA ASP A 469 1.34 -33.54 -14.55
C ASP A 469 2.75 -33.88 -15.04
N VAL A 470 3.76 -33.80 -14.18
CA VAL A 470 5.15 -34.17 -14.49
C VAL A 470 5.53 -35.40 -13.66
N PRO A 471 6.16 -36.43 -14.24
CA PRO A 471 6.76 -36.48 -15.57
C PRO A 471 5.88 -37.03 -16.71
N ASN A 472 4.63 -37.42 -16.45
CA ASN A 472 3.82 -38.17 -17.43
C ASN A 472 3.25 -37.31 -18.57
N PHE A 473 3.09 -36.00 -18.36
CA PHE A 473 2.45 -35.07 -19.29
C PHE A 473 1.01 -35.44 -19.69
N ASN A 474 0.20 -35.89 -18.73
CA ASN A 474 -1.25 -35.94 -18.88
C ASN A 474 -1.84 -34.55 -18.63
N CYS A 475 -2.71 -34.08 -19.52
CA CYS A 475 -3.41 -32.80 -19.34
C CYS A 475 -4.40 -32.91 -18.16
N VAL A 476 -4.26 -32.06 -17.15
CA VAL A 476 -5.09 -32.04 -15.93
C VAL A 476 -6.01 -30.82 -15.84
N PHE A 477 -5.78 -29.78 -16.64
CA PHE A 477 -6.59 -28.56 -16.72
C PHE A 477 -6.35 -27.86 -18.06
N SER A 478 -7.39 -27.33 -18.71
CA SER A 478 -7.27 -26.66 -20.00
C SER A 478 -8.17 -25.43 -20.12
N VAL A 479 -7.68 -24.39 -20.79
CA VAL A 479 -8.40 -23.14 -21.10
C VAL A 479 -8.11 -22.74 -22.54
N GLU A 480 -9.14 -22.57 -23.37
CA GLU A 480 -8.95 -22.29 -24.79
C GLU A 480 -8.42 -20.88 -25.12
N LYS A 481 -8.84 -19.87 -24.35
CA LYS A 481 -8.57 -18.45 -24.63
C LYS A 481 -7.97 -17.72 -23.44
N PHE A 482 -6.80 -18.15 -22.97
CA PHE A 482 -6.11 -17.49 -21.85
C PHE A 482 -5.70 -16.05 -22.19
N ALA A 483 -5.19 -15.81 -23.42
CA ALA A 483 -4.78 -14.49 -23.88
C ALA A 483 -5.93 -13.46 -23.98
N SER A 484 -7.19 -13.91 -23.94
CA SER A 484 -8.37 -13.02 -23.88
C SER A 484 -8.48 -12.30 -22.52
N GLY A 485 -7.85 -12.82 -21.45
CA GLY A 485 -7.88 -12.14 -20.15
C GLY A 485 -9.25 -12.18 -19.47
N ARG A 486 -10.02 -13.25 -19.63
CA ARG A 486 -11.35 -13.42 -19.00
C ARG A 486 -11.28 -13.26 -17.48
N ALA A 487 -12.35 -12.76 -16.85
CA ALA A 487 -12.41 -12.56 -15.40
C ALA A 487 -12.24 -13.87 -14.60
N HIS A 488 -12.70 -14.99 -15.15
CA HIS A 488 -12.54 -16.32 -14.55
C HIS A 488 -11.93 -17.30 -15.55
N LEU A 489 -11.01 -18.14 -15.06
CA LEU A 489 -10.53 -19.31 -15.79
C LEU A 489 -11.22 -20.54 -15.23
N VAL A 490 -11.90 -21.24 -16.13
CA VAL A 490 -12.68 -22.45 -15.89
C VAL A 490 -12.13 -23.52 -16.82
N ASP A 491 -12.06 -24.75 -16.33
CA ASP A 491 -11.57 -25.86 -17.11
C ASP A 491 -12.53 -26.20 -18.27
N ALA A 492 -11.98 -26.34 -19.48
CA ALA A 492 -12.74 -26.59 -20.70
C ALA A 492 -13.58 -27.87 -20.62
N TYR A 493 -13.08 -28.90 -19.91
CA TYR A 493 -13.78 -30.18 -19.71
C TYR A 493 -14.92 -30.12 -18.68
N SER A 494 -15.10 -29.00 -17.98
CA SER A 494 -16.23 -28.78 -17.07
C SER A 494 -17.45 -28.15 -17.75
N GLN A 495 -17.30 -27.67 -18.99
CA GLN A 495 -18.41 -27.17 -19.83
C GLN A 495 -19.10 -28.32 -20.59
N GLU A 496 -19.67 -29.28 -19.86
CA GLU A 496 -20.72 -30.16 -20.39
C GLU A 496 -21.97 -29.94 -19.54
N SER A 497 -23.09 -29.56 -20.18
CA SER A 497 -24.42 -29.22 -19.63
C SER A 497 -24.71 -27.76 -19.24
N SER A 498 -24.78 -26.87 -20.25
CA SER A 498 -25.74 -25.76 -20.21
C SER A 498 -26.18 -25.40 -21.64
N GLU A 499 -26.95 -26.29 -22.26
CA GLU A 499 -27.84 -25.85 -23.34
C GLU A 499 -28.99 -25.08 -22.71
N ASP A 500 -28.82 -23.76 -22.52
CA ASP A 500 -29.95 -22.84 -22.60
C ASP A 500 -29.45 -21.42 -22.90
N SER A 501 -30.10 -20.80 -23.88
CA SER A 501 -29.86 -19.47 -24.46
C SER A 501 -28.58 -19.24 -25.30
N GLU A 502 -28.64 -19.60 -26.58
CA GLU A 502 -28.70 -18.62 -27.68
C GLU A 502 -28.78 -19.37 -29.03
N LYS A 503 -29.96 -19.39 -29.64
CA LYS A 503 -30.11 -19.81 -31.04
C LYS A 503 -29.51 -18.74 -31.94
N PRO A 504 -28.62 -19.05 -32.90
CA PRO A 504 -28.18 -18.09 -33.88
C PRO A 504 -29.35 -17.83 -34.84
N ILE A 505 -29.88 -16.60 -34.84
CA ILE A 505 -30.83 -16.17 -35.86
C ILE A 505 -30.06 -16.00 -37.16
N ASN A 506 -30.32 -16.90 -38.11
CA ASN A 506 -29.96 -16.74 -39.52
C ASN A 506 -30.51 -15.41 -40.05
N LYS A 507 -29.62 -14.44 -40.28
CA LYS A 507 -29.85 -13.35 -41.22
C LYS A 507 -28.86 -13.49 -42.38
N SER A 508 -29.37 -14.02 -43.48
CA SER A 508 -28.83 -13.81 -44.81
C SER A 508 -28.86 -12.32 -45.13
N SER A 509 -27.70 -11.68 -45.20
CA SER A 509 -27.54 -10.42 -45.91
C SER A 509 -26.33 -10.56 -46.82
N GLU A 510 -26.63 -10.57 -48.11
CA GLU A 510 -25.69 -10.51 -49.21
C GLU A 510 -24.75 -9.30 -49.09
N GLU A 511 -23.60 -9.51 -49.72
CA GLU A 511 -22.46 -8.62 -49.93
C GLU A 511 -22.80 -7.14 -50.14
N LEU A 512 -22.16 -6.29 -49.33
CA LEU A 512 -21.64 -4.99 -49.79
C LEU A 512 -20.28 -4.80 -49.10
N ALA A 513 -19.23 -5.04 -49.88
CA ALA A 513 -17.84 -4.89 -49.49
C ALA A 513 -17.54 -3.43 -49.09
N GLY A 514 -17.40 -3.19 -47.79
CA GLY A 514 -16.71 -2.04 -47.22
C GLY A 514 -15.50 -2.54 -46.45
N GLN A 515 -14.30 -2.24 -46.95
CA GLN A 515 -13.00 -2.53 -46.30
C GLN A 515 -12.94 -1.87 -44.91
N SER A 516 -13.42 -2.56 -43.89
CA SER A 516 -13.07 -2.26 -42.50
C SER A 516 -11.84 -3.09 -42.14
N ARG A 517 -10.76 -2.41 -41.72
CA ARG A 517 -9.54 -3.04 -41.20
C ARG A 517 -9.94 -3.90 -40.00
N LYS A 518 -10.05 -5.22 -40.16
CA LYS A 518 -9.97 -6.17 -39.05
C LYS A 518 -8.61 -5.94 -38.39
N GLU A 519 -8.56 -5.23 -37.27
CA GLU A 519 -7.37 -5.23 -36.43
C GLU A 519 -7.02 -6.69 -36.10
N ASN A 520 -5.77 -7.08 -36.34
CA ASN A 520 -5.30 -8.45 -36.23
C ASN A 520 -5.37 -8.95 -34.77
N VAL A 521 -6.51 -9.52 -34.37
CA VAL A 521 -6.64 -10.33 -33.13
C VAL A 521 -5.57 -11.44 -33.08
N HIS A 522 -5.05 -11.85 -34.23
CA HIS A 522 -4.05 -12.92 -34.39
C HIS A 522 -2.62 -12.61 -33.88
N ASN A 523 -2.34 -11.43 -33.33
CA ASN A 523 -0.98 -11.04 -32.94
C ASN A 523 -0.70 -10.98 -31.42
N LEU A 524 -1.71 -11.16 -30.56
CA LEU A 524 -1.50 -11.16 -29.10
C LEU A 524 -1.16 -12.57 -28.61
N LYS A 525 0.10 -12.76 -28.19
CA LYS A 525 0.62 -14.03 -27.66
C LYS A 525 1.19 -13.82 -26.27
N VAL A 526 1.16 -14.85 -25.44
CA VAL A 526 1.89 -14.86 -24.17
C VAL A 526 3.36 -15.07 -24.47
N VAL A 527 4.21 -14.13 -24.03
CA VAL A 527 5.67 -14.19 -24.23
C VAL A 527 6.41 -14.71 -23.00
N GLU A 528 5.80 -14.61 -21.82
CA GLU A 528 6.33 -15.10 -20.57
C GLU A 528 5.19 -15.59 -19.68
N LEU A 529 5.41 -16.72 -18.99
CA LEU A 529 4.42 -17.40 -18.17
C LEU A 529 5.08 -17.87 -16.88
N ALA A 530 4.43 -17.66 -15.74
CA ALA A 530 4.87 -18.17 -14.45
C ALA A 530 3.67 -18.61 -13.62
N MET A 531 3.79 -19.73 -12.90
CA MET A 531 2.85 -20.14 -11.88
C MET A 531 3.60 -20.36 -10.57
N GLN A 532 3.15 -19.72 -9.50
CA GLN A 532 3.88 -19.73 -8.23
C GLN A 532 2.93 -19.74 -7.04
N ARG A 533 3.32 -20.51 -6.02
CA ARG A 533 2.75 -20.48 -4.66
C ARG A 533 3.88 -20.14 -3.69
N TRP A 534 3.61 -19.22 -2.79
CA TRP A 534 4.55 -18.77 -1.77
C TRP A 534 4.31 -19.49 -0.44
N SER A 535 5.31 -19.54 0.45
CA SER A 535 5.16 -20.23 1.73
C SER A 535 4.15 -19.51 2.61
N GLY A 536 3.33 -20.27 3.33
CA GLY A 536 2.32 -19.73 4.24
C GLY A 536 1.15 -20.67 4.46
N ASN A 537 0.70 -20.75 5.71
CA ASN A 537 -0.53 -21.43 6.07
C ASN A 537 -1.66 -20.74 5.28
N HIS A 538 -2.35 -21.49 4.42
CA HIS A 538 -3.41 -21.01 3.53
C HIS A 538 -2.99 -20.28 2.24
N SER A 539 -1.69 -20.25 1.87
CA SER A 539 -1.29 -19.72 0.56
C SER A 539 -1.89 -20.55 -0.58
N ARG A 540 -2.21 -19.88 -1.70
CA ARG A 540 -2.78 -20.49 -2.90
C ARG A 540 -2.07 -19.95 -4.15
N PRO A 541 -2.02 -20.73 -5.25
CA PRO A 541 -1.18 -20.39 -6.39
C PRO A 541 -1.70 -19.20 -7.20
N PHE A 542 -0.77 -18.48 -7.80
CA PHE A 542 -1.00 -17.46 -8.81
C PHE A 542 -0.50 -17.92 -10.18
N ILE A 543 -1.17 -17.48 -11.25
CA ILE A 543 -0.69 -17.58 -12.63
C ILE A 543 -0.46 -16.17 -13.18
N PHE A 544 0.69 -15.96 -13.80
CA PHE A 544 1.10 -14.72 -14.45
C PHE A 544 1.40 -14.97 -15.92
N GLY A 545 0.83 -14.18 -16.82
CA GLY A 545 1.13 -14.21 -18.24
C GLY A 545 1.41 -12.81 -18.77
N ILE A 546 2.55 -12.59 -19.42
CA ILE A 546 2.88 -11.32 -20.08
C ILE A 546 2.56 -11.45 -21.56
N LEU A 547 1.74 -10.54 -22.10
CA LEU A 547 1.39 -10.49 -23.52
C LEU A 547 2.43 -9.69 -24.33
N THR A 548 2.42 -9.85 -25.66
CA THR A 548 3.28 -9.10 -26.60
C THR A 548 3.15 -7.58 -26.54
N ASP A 549 2.04 -7.05 -26.02
CA ASP A 549 1.82 -5.60 -25.85
C ASP A 549 2.16 -5.09 -24.43
N GLY A 550 2.75 -5.96 -23.60
CA GLY A 550 3.13 -5.66 -22.22
C GLY A 550 2.03 -5.83 -21.18
N THR A 551 0.81 -6.19 -21.57
CA THR A 551 -0.28 -6.47 -20.62
C THR A 551 0.10 -7.65 -19.74
N ILE A 552 -0.04 -7.52 -18.43
CA ILE A 552 0.23 -8.60 -17.47
C ILE A 552 -1.11 -9.16 -17.00
N LEU A 553 -1.38 -10.41 -17.35
CA LEU A 553 -2.50 -11.19 -16.84
C LEU A 553 -2.11 -11.83 -15.52
N CYS A 554 -2.82 -11.51 -14.44
CA CYS A 554 -2.65 -12.12 -13.13
C CYS A 554 -3.91 -12.84 -12.69
N TYR A 555 -3.76 -14.06 -12.19
CA TYR A 555 -4.85 -14.93 -11.80
C TYR A 555 -4.54 -15.56 -10.45
N HIS A 556 -5.51 -15.55 -9.54
CA HIS A 556 -5.38 -16.15 -8.21
C HIS A 556 -6.32 -17.35 -8.11
N ALA A 557 -5.78 -18.49 -7.68
CA ALA A 557 -6.56 -19.72 -7.62
C ALA A 557 -7.61 -19.69 -6.49
N TYR A 558 -8.74 -20.36 -6.70
CA TYR A 558 -9.72 -20.64 -5.67
C TYR A 558 -10.38 -22.00 -5.90
N LEU A 559 -10.86 -22.61 -4.82
CA LEU A 559 -11.63 -23.84 -4.88
C LEU A 559 -13.09 -23.49 -5.15
N PHE A 560 -13.70 -24.16 -6.11
CA PHE A 560 -15.11 -24.04 -6.44
C PHE A 560 -15.80 -25.38 -6.23
N GLU A 561 -16.72 -25.42 -5.27
CA GLU A 561 -17.63 -26.55 -5.06
C GLU A 561 -18.98 -26.19 -5.69
N GLY A 562 -19.31 -26.83 -6.82
CA GLY A 562 -20.58 -26.64 -7.49
C GLY A 562 -21.75 -27.30 -6.76
N PRO A 563 -23.00 -26.85 -6.97
CA PRO A 563 -24.19 -27.37 -6.28
C PRO A 563 -24.56 -28.84 -6.58
N ASP A 564 -23.87 -29.54 -7.48
CA ASP A 564 -24.26 -30.89 -7.95
C ASP A 564 -23.62 -32.06 -7.19
N ASN A 565 -22.83 -31.82 -6.14
CA ASN A 565 -22.15 -32.90 -5.40
C ASN A 565 -22.93 -33.45 -4.18
N ALA A 566 -24.18 -33.03 -3.96
CA ALA A 566 -24.99 -33.46 -2.80
C ALA A 566 -25.99 -34.59 -3.09
N SER A 567 -25.97 -35.25 -4.26
CA SER A 567 -27.00 -36.23 -4.64
C SER A 567 -26.48 -37.60 -5.08
N LYS A 568 -25.45 -38.17 -4.43
CA LYS A 568 -25.21 -39.62 -4.51
C LYS A 568 -24.76 -40.22 -3.18
N VAL A 569 -25.74 -40.51 -2.33
CA VAL A 569 -25.65 -41.56 -1.31
C VAL A 569 -26.80 -42.54 -1.57
N GLU A 570 -26.43 -43.82 -1.56
CA GLU A 570 -27.25 -45.05 -1.57
C GLU A 570 -27.81 -45.58 -2.90
N GLY A 571 -27.23 -46.70 -3.33
CA GLY A 571 -27.72 -47.55 -4.42
C GLY A 571 -26.71 -48.64 -4.81
N SER A 572 -26.66 -49.70 -4.00
CA SER A 572 -25.91 -50.94 -4.23
C SER A 572 -26.31 -51.70 -5.51
N ALA A 573 -25.38 -52.56 -5.98
CA ALA A 573 -25.44 -53.59 -7.05
C ALA A 573 -25.03 -53.08 -8.45
N SER A 574 -24.19 -53.74 -9.26
CA SER A 574 -23.56 -55.06 -9.21
C SER A 574 -22.36 -55.07 -10.18
N ALA A 575 -21.30 -55.80 -9.82
CA ALA A 575 -20.19 -56.11 -10.71
C ALA A 575 -20.65 -56.88 -11.96
N GLN A 576 -20.28 -56.42 -13.16
CA GLN A 576 -19.94 -57.28 -14.29
C GLN A 576 -19.12 -56.55 -15.36
N ASN A 577 -18.10 -57.27 -15.82
CA ASN A 577 -17.09 -56.95 -16.82
C ASN A 577 -17.59 -56.26 -18.10
N SER A 578 -16.89 -55.18 -18.49
CA SER A 578 -16.51 -54.94 -19.89
C SER A 578 -15.29 -54.04 -19.96
N VAL A 579 -14.15 -54.62 -20.33
CA VAL A 579 -12.94 -53.89 -20.74
C VAL A 579 -13.24 -53.23 -22.08
N GLY A 580 -13.46 -51.92 -22.06
CA GLY A 580 -13.57 -51.07 -23.25
C GLY A 580 -12.60 -49.89 -23.09
N LEU A 581 -11.59 -49.82 -23.97
CA LEU A 581 -10.75 -48.65 -24.13
C LEU A 581 -11.63 -47.46 -24.55
N SER A 582 -11.83 -46.51 -23.64
CA SER A 582 -12.22 -45.15 -23.98
C SER A 582 -11.35 -44.17 -23.18
N ASN A 583 -10.45 -43.48 -23.88
CA ASN A 583 -9.72 -42.32 -23.38
C ASN A 583 -10.71 -41.17 -23.14
N VAL A 584 -11.47 -41.25 -22.06
CA VAL A 584 -12.25 -40.11 -21.56
C VAL A 584 -11.28 -39.29 -20.70
N ASN A 585 -10.75 -38.20 -21.26
CA ASN A 585 -9.97 -37.18 -20.54
C ASN A 585 -10.87 -36.50 -19.50
N ALA A 586 -11.13 -37.17 -18.38
CA ALA A 586 -11.76 -36.55 -17.24
C ALA A 586 -10.70 -35.66 -16.58
N SER A 587 -10.88 -34.33 -16.68
CA SER A 587 -10.08 -33.37 -15.93
C SER A 587 -10.02 -33.75 -14.45
N ARG A 588 -8.79 -33.86 -13.92
CA ARG A 588 -8.54 -34.27 -12.53
C ARG A 588 -8.71 -33.11 -11.56
N LEU A 589 -8.69 -31.86 -12.05
CA LEU A 589 -8.73 -30.63 -11.26
C LEU A 589 -10.07 -29.88 -11.45
N ARG A 590 -11.19 -30.59 -11.43
CA ARG A 590 -12.52 -30.01 -11.73
C ARG A 590 -12.93 -28.86 -10.83
N ASN A 591 -12.47 -28.84 -9.57
CA ASN A 591 -12.80 -27.80 -8.60
C ASN A 591 -11.83 -26.61 -8.68
N LEU A 592 -10.80 -26.68 -9.53
CA LEU A 592 -9.85 -25.59 -9.73
C LEU A 592 -10.48 -24.49 -10.55
N ARG A 593 -10.44 -23.27 -10.03
CA ARG A 593 -10.77 -22.07 -10.77
C ARG A 593 -9.74 -20.99 -10.49
N PHE A 594 -9.66 -20.03 -11.39
CA PHE A 594 -8.88 -18.82 -11.17
C PHE A 594 -9.72 -17.57 -11.36
N ILE A 595 -9.45 -16.54 -10.56
CA ILE A 595 -10.05 -15.22 -10.69
C ILE A 595 -8.97 -14.21 -11.11
N ARG A 596 -9.27 -13.37 -12.08
CA ARG A 596 -8.36 -12.33 -12.56
C ARG A 596 -8.17 -11.29 -11.45
N VAL A 597 -6.91 -10.96 -11.16
CA VAL A 597 -6.53 -9.93 -10.20
C VAL A 597 -6.03 -8.72 -10.95
N SER A 598 -6.53 -7.54 -10.60
CA SER A 598 -6.05 -6.29 -11.16
C SER A 598 -4.63 -6.01 -10.66
N LEU A 599 -3.77 -5.56 -11.58
CA LEU A 599 -2.42 -5.08 -11.29
C LEU A 599 -2.32 -3.61 -11.68
N ASP A 600 -1.40 -2.89 -11.05
CA ASP A 600 -1.15 -1.49 -11.38
C ASP A 600 -0.60 -1.36 -12.82
N ALA A 601 -1.21 -0.49 -13.62
CA ALA A 601 -0.86 -0.27 -15.03
C ALA A 601 0.58 0.25 -15.24
N TYR A 602 1.29 0.62 -14.18
CA TYR A 602 2.67 1.11 -14.20
C TYR A 602 3.64 0.10 -14.82
N THR A 603 3.38 -1.21 -14.81
CA THR A 603 4.35 -2.23 -15.22
C THR A 603 4.33 -2.58 -16.72
N ARG A 604 3.46 -1.94 -17.52
CA ARG A 604 3.18 -2.33 -18.92
C ARG A 604 4.31 -2.03 -19.93
N GLU A 605 5.31 -2.89 -20.00
CA GLU A 605 6.38 -2.88 -21.02
C GLU A 605 5.92 -3.28 -22.44
N GLU A 606 5.74 -2.38 -23.42
CA GLU A 606 5.66 -2.85 -24.83
C GLU A 606 6.99 -3.50 -25.23
N THR A 607 6.97 -4.80 -25.54
CA THR A 607 8.18 -5.51 -25.95
C THR A 607 8.60 -5.01 -27.34
N SER A 608 9.75 -4.31 -27.40
CA SER A 608 10.41 -4.06 -28.69
C SER A 608 10.84 -5.40 -29.31
N ASN A 609 10.94 -5.46 -30.65
CA ASN A 609 11.22 -6.66 -31.45
C ASN A 609 12.60 -7.34 -31.20
N GLY A 610 13.23 -7.15 -30.03
CA GLY A 610 14.48 -7.80 -29.62
C GLY A 610 14.29 -9.15 -28.94
N THR A 611 15.41 -9.86 -28.74
CA THR A 611 15.49 -11.14 -28.00
C THR A 611 14.83 -11.02 -26.62
N LEU A 612 13.74 -11.76 -26.41
CA LEU A 612 13.00 -11.83 -25.15
C LEU A 612 13.93 -12.37 -24.05
N SER A 613 14.27 -11.54 -23.06
CA SER A 613 14.88 -11.99 -21.81
C SER A 613 13.79 -12.28 -20.78
N GLN A 614 13.99 -13.29 -19.93
CA GLN A 614 13.10 -13.55 -18.80
C GLN A 614 13.02 -12.30 -17.90
N ARG A 615 11.81 -11.81 -17.65
CA ARG A 615 11.59 -10.61 -16.83
C ARG A 615 11.18 -10.92 -15.41
N ILE A 616 10.53 -12.05 -15.18
CA ILE A 616 10.04 -12.49 -13.87
C ILE A 616 11.13 -13.30 -13.17
N THR A 617 11.64 -12.76 -12.07
CA THR A 617 12.57 -13.45 -11.18
C THR A 617 11.92 -13.68 -9.82
N ILE A 618 11.57 -14.94 -9.51
CA ILE A 618 10.97 -15.32 -8.22
C ILE A 618 12.01 -15.22 -7.10
N PHE A 619 11.62 -14.66 -5.94
CA PHE A 619 12.44 -14.67 -4.73
C PHE A 619 11.63 -15.14 -3.52
N LYS A 620 12.30 -15.81 -2.58
CA LYS A 620 11.68 -16.37 -1.36
C LYS A 620 12.04 -15.62 -0.09
N ASN A 621 13.25 -15.11 0.00
CA ASN A 621 13.73 -14.43 1.19
C ASN A 621 14.67 -13.28 0.80
N ILE A 622 14.09 -12.11 0.57
CA ILE A 622 14.82 -10.84 0.53
C ILE A 622 14.35 -10.04 1.73
N SER A 623 15.22 -9.91 2.73
CA SER A 623 14.93 -9.26 4.01
C SER A 623 13.65 -9.79 4.69
N GLY A 624 13.41 -11.10 4.60
CA GLY A 624 12.21 -11.76 5.13
C GLY A 624 10.97 -11.70 4.22
N TYR A 625 11.07 -11.03 3.07
CA TYR A 625 9.96 -10.93 2.11
C TYR A 625 10.08 -11.94 0.97
N GLN A 626 8.91 -12.30 0.43
CA GLN A 626 8.77 -13.23 -0.67
C GLN A 626 7.89 -12.66 -1.78
N GLY A 627 8.19 -13.02 -3.02
CA GLY A 627 7.55 -12.42 -4.17
C GLY A 627 8.25 -12.71 -5.48
N PHE A 628 8.14 -11.79 -6.43
CA PHE A 628 8.98 -11.77 -7.61
C PHE A 628 9.37 -10.34 -7.99
N PHE A 629 10.50 -10.21 -8.66
CA PHE A 629 10.95 -8.96 -9.24
C PHE A 629 10.67 -8.99 -10.74
N LEU A 630 10.11 -7.90 -11.28
CA LEU A 630 9.89 -7.71 -12.70
C LEU A 630 10.96 -6.76 -13.24
N SER A 631 11.86 -7.26 -14.10
CA SER A 631 12.86 -6.45 -14.80
C SER A 631 12.30 -5.81 -16.08
N GLY A 632 13.07 -4.91 -16.70
CA GLY A 632 12.69 -4.16 -17.91
C GLY A 632 12.84 -2.65 -17.75
N LEU A 633 12.21 -1.87 -18.64
CA LEU A 633 12.22 -0.40 -18.60
C LEU A 633 11.49 0.17 -17.37
N ARG A 634 10.58 -0.61 -16.79
CA ARG A 634 9.77 -0.23 -15.61
C ARG A 634 9.84 -1.32 -14.54
N PRO A 635 10.97 -1.41 -13.82
CA PRO A 635 11.16 -2.47 -12.86
C PRO A 635 10.27 -2.29 -11.63
N ALA A 636 9.77 -3.40 -11.11
CA ALA A 636 8.84 -3.41 -9.98
C ALA A 636 8.96 -4.67 -9.12
N TRP A 637 8.77 -4.49 -7.82
CA TRP A 637 8.67 -5.54 -6.82
C TRP A 637 7.24 -5.99 -6.68
N PHE A 638 6.98 -7.29 -6.81
CA PHE A 638 5.69 -7.90 -6.53
C PHE A 638 5.83 -8.75 -5.26
N MET A 639 5.43 -8.21 -4.13
CA MET A 639 5.56 -8.85 -2.83
C MET A 639 4.25 -9.43 -2.35
N VAL A 640 4.29 -10.60 -1.71
CA VAL A 640 3.09 -11.27 -1.20
C VAL A 640 2.94 -11.04 0.30
N PHE A 641 1.84 -10.39 0.67
CA PHE A 641 1.48 -10.14 2.07
C PHE A 641 0.03 -10.55 2.30
N ARG A 642 -0.24 -11.39 3.30
CA ARG A 642 -1.60 -11.83 3.66
C ARG A 642 -2.40 -12.31 2.43
N GLN A 643 -1.73 -13.07 1.55
CA GLN A 643 -2.26 -13.57 0.26
C GLN A 643 -2.68 -12.49 -0.75
N ARG A 644 -2.15 -11.28 -0.63
CA ARG A 644 -2.35 -10.18 -1.58
C ARG A 644 -1.01 -9.79 -2.17
N LEU A 645 -1.02 -9.41 -3.44
CA LEU A 645 0.15 -8.84 -4.11
C LEU A 645 0.22 -7.34 -3.82
N ARG A 646 1.40 -6.87 -3.45
CA ARG A 646 1.78 -5.46 -3.36
C ARG A 646 2.81 -5.17 -4.43
N ILE A 647 2.59 -4.11 -5.20
CA ILE A 647 3.43 -3.76 -6.34
C ILE A 647 4.14 -2.46 -6.01
N HIS A 648 5.47 -2.50 -5.98
CA HIS A 648 6.28 -1.35 -5.63
C HIS A 648 7.32 -1.07 -6.72
N PRO A 649 7.25 0.05 -7.45
CA PRO A 649 8.20 0.36 -8.52
C PRO A 649 9.61 0.69 -7.97
N GLN A 650 10.66 0.39 -8.71
CA GLN A 650 12.05 0.79 -8.39
C GLN A 650 12.61 1.73 -9.46
N ILE A 651 12.39 3.04 -9.33
CA ILE A 651 12.60 3.97 -10.44
C ILE A 651 13.94 4.70 -10.36
N CYS A 652 14.62 4.64 -9.22
CA CYS A 652 15.84 5.40 -8.94
C CYS A 652 16.96 5.18 -9.95
N ASP A 653 17.08 3.98 -10.53
CA ASP A 653 18.17 3.61 -11.45
C ASP A 653 17.71 3.41 -12.91
N GLY A 654 16.43 3.65 -13.21
CA GLY A 654 15.87 3.43 -14.54
C GLY A 654 15.72 1.95 -14.89
N SER A 655 16.12 1.57 -16.12
CA SER A 655 15.90 0.22 -16.66
C SER A 655 16.85 -0.80 -16.03
N ILE A 656 16.31 -1.96 -15.64
CA ILE A 656 17.06 -3.07 -15.04
C ILE A 656 17.01 -4.26 -15.99
N VAL A 657 18.19 -4.78 -16.35
CA VAL A 657 18.34 -5.86 -17.34
C VAL A 657 18.44 -7.24 -16.70
N ALA A 658 18.97 -7.34 -15.48
CA ALA A 658 19.17 -8.59 -14.78
C ALA A 658 19.02 -8.39 -13.27
N PHE A 659 18.51 -9.41 -12.57
CA PHE A 659 18.25 -9.40 -11.13
C PHE A 659 18.44 -10.81 -10.56
N THR A 660 19.02 -10.91 -9.36
CA THR A 660 19.06 -12.17 -8.59
C THR A 660 19.17 -11.91 -7.09
N VAL A 661 18.77 -12.89 -6.27
CA VAL A 661 18.94 -12.83 -4.81
C VAL A 661 20.41 -13.00 -4.44
N LEU A 662 20.86 -12.39 -3.34
CA LEU A 662 22.19 -12.61 -2.78
C LEU A 662 22.09 -12.69 -1.27
N HIS A 663 22.55 -13.81 -0.73
CA HIS A 663 22.73 -14.02 0.69
C HIS A 663 24.15 -14.52 0.91
N ASN A 664 24.99 -13.65 1.49
CA ASN A 664 26.35 -13.95 1.92
C ASN A 664 26.66 -13.18 3.22
N VAL A 665 27.89 -13.30 3.71
CA VAL A 665 28.34 -12.70 4.97
C VAL A 665 28.20 -11.17 5.00
N ASN A 666 28.40 -10.50 3.86
CA ASN A 666 28.36 -9.03 3.76
C ASN A 666 26.99 -8.47 3.34
N CYS A 667 26.12 -9.32 2.78
CA CYS A 667 24.82 -8.97 2.26
C CYS A 667 23.83 -10.06 2.71
N ASN A 668 23.34 -9.93 3.93
CA ASN A 668 22.38 -10.87 4.49
C ASN A 668 21.01 -10.68 3.80
N HIS A 669 20.43 -11.76 3.25
CA HIS A 669 19.17 -11.77 2.49
C HIS A 669 18.94 -10.53 1.60
N GLY A 670 19.95 -10.11 0.85
CA GLY A 670 19.86 -9.00 -0.11
C GLY A 670 19.73 -9.48 -1.55
N PHE A 671 20.20 -8.66 -2.48
CA PHE A 671 20.04 -8.90 -3.91
C PHE A 671 21.08 -8.16 -4.74
N ILE A 672 21.20 -8.59 -6.00
CA ILE A 672 22.03 -7.97 -7.03
C ILE A 672 21.14 -7.62 -8.21
N TYR A 673 21.32 -6.43 -8.78
CA TYR A 673 20.74 -6.09 -10.07
C TYR A 673 21.74 -5.38 -10.97
N VAL A 674 21.49 -5.44 -12.27
CA VAL A 674 22.30 -4.77 -13.29
C VAL A 674 21.42 -3.83 -14.09
N THR A 675 21.84 -2.56 -14.19
CA THR A 675 21.12 -1.53 -14.95
C THR A 675 21.42 -1.63 -16.45
N SER A 676 20.56 -1.05 -17.30
CA SER A 676 20.80 -1.00 -18.74
C SER A 676 22.03 -0.17 -19.13
N GLN A 677 22.52 0.71 -18.24
CA GLN A 677 23.77 1.45 -18.43
C GLN A 677 25.02 0.60 -18.14
N GLY A 678 24.85 -0.65 -17.69
CA GLY A 678 25.96 -1.55 -17.38
C GLY A 678 26.55 -1.29 -16.00
N ILE A 679 25.71 -0.98 -15.00
CA ILE A 679 26.14 -0.87 -13.59
C ILE A 679 25.52 -2.02 -12.81
N LEU A 680 26.36 -2.84 -12.19
CA LEU A 680 25.96 -3.87 -11.22
C LEU A 680 25.90 -3.24 -9.83
N LYS A 681 24.82 -3.50 -9.09
CA LYS A 681 24.63 -3.02 -7.72
C LYS A 681 24.27 -4.17 -6.79
N ILE A 682 24.95 -4.23 -5.65
CA ILE A 682 24.62 -5.11 -4.53
C ILE A 682 23.87 -4.30 -3.49
N CYS A 683 22.68 -4.76 -3.12
CA CYS A 683 21.76 -3.99 -2.30
C CYS A 683 21.02 -4.84 -1.28
N GLN A 684 20.49 -4.14 -0.27
CA GLN A 684 19.50 -4.65 0.68
C GLN A 684 18.20 -3.84 0.61
N MET A 685 17.12 -4.41 1.13
CA MET A 685 15.86 -3.70 1.26
C MET A 685 15.91 -2.75 2.45
N PRO A 686 15.38 -1.52 2.33
CA PRO A 686 15.24 -0.63 3.47
C PRO A 686 14.42 -1.27 4.61
N SER A 687 15.01 -1.34 5.79
CA SER A 687 14.40 -2.02 6.94
C SER A 687 13.30 -1.20 7.63
N THR A 688 13.30 0.12 7.47
CA THR A 688 12.45 1.04 8.24
C THR A 688 11.04 1.23 7.68
N SER A 689 10.75 0.66 6.51
CA SER A 689 9.45 0.77 5.85
C SER A 689 8.67 -0.53 5.94
N ASN A 690 7.36 -0.42 6.18
CA ASN A 690 6.44 -1.52 6.00
C ASN A 690 5.96 -1.57 4.54
N TYR A 691 6.05 -2.73 3.91
CA TYR A 691 5.71 -2.95 2.51
C TYR A 691 4.32 -3.58 2.29
N ASP A 692 3.57 -3.92 3.34
CA ASP A 692 2.18 -4.42 3.28
C ASP A 692 1.15 -3.27 3.23
N ASN A 693 1.42 -2.30 2.37
CA ASN A 693 0.52 -1.18 2.05
C ASN A 693 0.58 -0.92 0.54
N TYR A 694 -0.33 -0.11 0.00
CA TYR A 694 -0.26 0.27 -1.42
C TYR A 694 1.02 1.06 -1.72
N TRP A 695 1.38 2.00 -0.84
CA TRP A 695 2.70 2.65 -0.85
C TRP A 695 3.46 2.23 0.40
N PRO A 696 4.76 1.89 0.29
CA PRO A 696 5.63 1.67 1.43
C PRO A 696 5.52 2.80 2.45
N VAL A 697 5.30 2.44 3.71
CA VAL A 697 5.04 3.40 4.79
C VAL A 697 5.99 3.22 5.96
N GLN A 698 6.58 4.32 6.41
CA GLN A 698 7.24 4.41 7.71
C GLN A 698 6.34 5.24 8.63
N LYS A 699 5.87 4.65 9.73
CA LYS A 699 4.96 5.30 10.67
C LYS A 699 5.70 5.70 11.94
N ILE A 700 5.70 6.99 12.24
CA ILE A 700 6.42 7.60 13.36
C ILE A 700 5.38 8.03 14.41
N PRO A 701 5.27 7.33 15.55
CA PRO A 701 4.28 7.64 16.56
C PRO A 701 4.58 8.97 17.26
N LEU A 702 3.61 9.88 17.30
CA LEU A 702 3.75 11.20 17.94
C LEU A 702 3.11 11.23 19.34
N ARG A 703 2.18 10.29 19.61
CA ARG A 703 1.35 10.22 20.83
C ARG A 703 0.53 11.49 21.11
N GLY A 704 0.26 12.26 20.07
CA GLY A 704 -0.57 13.47 20.06
C GLY A 704 -1.15 13.66 18.67
N THR A 705 -2.13 14.57 18.53
CA THR A 705 -2.78 14.84 17.25
C THR A 705 -1.89 15.71 16.36
N PRO A 706 -1.38 15.23 15.22
CA PRO A 706 -0.74 16.09 14.25
C PRO A 706 -1.78 16.91 13.50
N HIS A 707 -1.52 18.20 13.28
CA HIS A 707 -2.45 19.11 12.59
C HIS A 707 -1.92 19.58 11.25
N GLN A 708 -0.66 20.00 11.18
CA GLN A 708 -0.08 20.56 9.96
C GLN A 708 1.43 20.39 9.90
N VAL A 709 1.96 20.04 8.72
CA VAL A 709 3.39 19.84 8.45
C VAL A 709 3.84 20.65 7.24
N THR A 710 5.05 21.19 7.31
CA THR A 710 5.70 21.89 6.20
C THR A 710 7.14 21.42 6.05
N TYR A 711 7.70 21.49 4.84
CA TYR A 711 9.06 21.06 4.59
C TYR A 711 10.01 22.26 4.42
N PHE A 712 11.06 22.30 5.24
CA PHE A 712 12.13 23.28 5.15
C PHE A 712 13.30 22.70 4.35
N ALA A 713 13.23 22.90 3.03
CA ALA A 713 14.16 22.31 2.07
C ALA A 713 15.65 22.63 2.30
N GLU A 714 16.00 23.85 2.72
CA GLU A 714 17.42 24.25 2.91
C GLU A 714 18.12 23.52 4.06
N ARG A 715 17.36 22.88 4.95
CA ARG A 715 17.86 22.21 6.15
C ARG A 715 17.37 20.76 6.27
N ASN A 716 16.50 20.31 5.35
CA ASN A 716 15.83 19.01 5.43
C ASN A 716 15.06 18.79 6.75
N LEU A 717 14.37 19.84 7.24
CA LEU A 717 13.61 19.81 8.49
C LEU A 717 12.10 19.84 8.23
N TYR A 718 11.33 19.32 9.19
CA TYR A 718 9.87 19.22 9.13
C TYR A 718 9.24 19.84 10.38
N PRO A 719 8.96 21.16 10.36
CA PRO A 719 8.10 21.79 11.35
C PRO A 719 6.68 21.21 11.31
N LEU A 720 6.18 20.80 12.48
CA LEU A 720 4.92 20.08 12.67
C LEU A 720 4.15 20.65 13.85
N ILE A 721 2.87 21.01 13.64
CA ILE A 721 1.94 21.33 14.73
C ILE A 721 1.39 20.03 15.32
N VAL A 722 1.51 19.88 16.64
CA VAL A 722 0.95 18.76 17.41
C VAL A 722 0.13 19.32 18.57
N SER A 723 -0.99 18.66 18.90
CA SER A 723 -1.69 18.87 20.17
C SER A 723 -1.74 17.61 21.01
N VAL A 724 -1.68 17.78 22.33
CA VAL A 724 -1.77 16.69 23.30
C VAL A 724 -2.88 16.99 24.30
N PRO A 725 -3.76 16.03 24.62
CA PRO A 725 -4.77 16.20 25.66
C PRO A 725 -4.10 16.21 27.04
N VAL A 726 -4.38 17.24 27.83
CA VAL A 726 -3.90 17.43 29.21
C VAL A 726 -5.09 17.59 30.14
N HIS A 727 -5.10 16.84 31.25
CA HIS A 727 -6.13 16.96 32.27
C HIS A 727 -5.80 18.12 33.22
N LYS A 728 -6.67 19.13 33.25
CA LYS A 728 -6.56 20.27 34.16
C LYS A 728 -7.77 20.34 35.08
N PRO A 729 -7.60 20.66 36.38
CA PRO A 729 -8.71 21.00 37.26
C PRO A 729 -9.56 22.14 36.71
N VAL A 730 -10.88 22.08 36.88
CA VAL A 730 -11.84 23.08 36.36
C VAL A 730 -11.49 24.50 36.82
N ASN A 731 -11.03 24.69 38.06
CA ASN A 731 -10.61 26.01 38.55
C ASN A 731 -9.43 26.61 37.76
N GLN A 732 -8.46 25.80 37.33
CA GLN A 732 -7.35 26.25 36.50
C GLN A 732 -7.83 26.62 35.09
N VAL A 733 -8.74 25.83 34.51
CA VAL A 733 -9.33 26.13 33.20
C VAL A 733 -10.09 27.46 33.27
N LEU A 734 -10.97 27.64 34.25
CA LEU A 734 -11.72 28.88 34.44
C LEU A 734 -10.80 30.10 34.64
N SER A 735 -9.71 29.96 35.41
CA SER A 735 -8.74 31.04 35.61
C SER A 735 -8.03 31.46 34.31
N SER A 736 -7.87 30.54 33.34
CA SER A 736 -7.23 30.83 32.04
C SER A 736 -8.16 31.51 31.02
N LEU A 737 -9.47 31.50 31.26
CA LEU A 737 -10.48 32.14 30.40
C LEU A 737 -10.69 33.62 30.73
N VAL A 738 -10.21 34.08 31.89
CA VAL A 738 -10.38 35.45 32.36
C VAL A 738 -9.17 36.29 31.94
N ASP A 739 -9.39 37.23 31.02
CA ASP A 739 -8.42 38.26 30.70
C ASP A 739 -8.15 39.14 31.94
N GLN A 740 -6.90 39.55 32.12
CA GLN A 740 -6.39 40.33 33.26
C GLN A 740 -7.07 41.70 33.48
N GLU A 741 -8.03 42.11 32.65
CA GLU A 741 -8.73 43.40 32.74
C GLU A 741 -10.15 43.31 33.34
N ALA A 742 -10.68 42.10 33.61
CA ALA A 742 -12.03 41.91 34.18
C ALA A 742 -12.00 41.24 35.57
N GLY A 743 -11.25 41.81 36.51
CA GLY A 743 -11.07 41.28 37.89
C GLY A 743 -12.28 41.31 38.83
N HIS A 744 -13.54 41.34 38.33
CA HIS A 744 -14.73 41.52 39.18
C HIS A 744 -15.90 40.54 38.94
N GLN A 745 -15.71 39.42 38.24
CA GLN A 745 -16.82 38.47 37.98
C GLN A 745 -16.60 37.03 38.44
N MET A 746 -15.70 36.76 39.41
CA MET A 746 -15.55 35.40 39.95
C MET A 746 -16.48 35.07 41.14
N ASP A 747 -17.15 36.06 41.73
CA ASP A 747 -17.90 35.86 42.98
C ASP A 747 -19.27 35.18 42.82
N ASN A 748 -19.72 34.85 41.60
CA ASN A 748 -21.10 34.39 41.35
C ASN A 748 -21.26 32.97 40.79
N LEU A 749 -20.21 32.17 40.67
CA LEU A 749 -20.35 30.75 40.34
C LEU A 749 -20.45 29.93 41.64
N ASN A 750 -21.68 29.66 42.10
CA ASN A 750 -21.98 28.75 43.22
C ASN A 750 -21.67 27.28 42.86
N LEU A 751 -20.41 26.97 42.55
CA LEU A 751 -19.93 25.61 42.30
C LEU A 751 -19.46 24.99 43.61
N SER A 752 -19.80 23.72 43.84
CA SER A 752 -19.35 22.98 45.02
C SER A 752 -17.83 22.72 44.99
N SER A 753 -17.20 22.52 46.15
CA SER A 753 -15.77 22.19 46.23
C SER A 753 -15.41 20.93 45.43
N ASP A 754 -16.32 19.95 45.34
CA ASP A 754 -16.14 18.70 44.59
C ASP A 754 -16.21 18.92 43.06
N GLU A 755 -16.99 19.91 42.60
CA GLU A 755 -17.07 20.28 41.17
C GLU A 755 -15.84 21.07 40.69
N LEU A 756 -15.24 21.88 41.57
CA LEU A 756 -14.02 22.65 41.27
C LEU A 756 -12.78 21.77 41.11
N HIS A 757 -12.76 20.59 41.75
CA HIS A 757 -11.68 19.59 41.64
C HIS A 757 -11.90 18.58 40.50
N ARG A 758 -13.04 18.63 39.78
CA ARG A 758 -13.21 17.81 38.57
C ARG A 758 -12.14 18.19 37.55
N THR A 759 -11.59 17.18 36.89
CA THR A 759 -10.61 17.35 35.83
C THR A 759 -11.30 17.47 34.48
N TYR A 760 -10.93 18.49 33.70
CA TYR A 760 -11.35 18.71 32.34
C TYR A 760 -10.17 18.50 31.39
N THR A 761 -10.41 17.91 30.22
CA THR A 761 -9.36 17.69 29.22
C THR A 761 -9.24 18.91 28.32
N VAL A 762 -8.06 19.53 28.28
CA VAL A 762 -7.72 20.66 27.40
C VAL A 762 -6.62 20.22 26.45
N GLU A 763 -6.67 20.65 25.19
CA GLU A 763 -5.60 20.41 24.22
C GLU A 763 -4.51 21.47 24.38
N GLU A 764 -3.28 21.05 24.62
CA GLU A 764 -2.10 21.93 24.56
C GLU A 764 -1.39 21.77 23.23
N PHE A 765 -1.06 22.89 22.58
CA PHE A 765 -0.43 22.91 21.26
C PHE A 765 1.06 23.21 21.35
N GLU A 766 1.81 22.58 20.46
CA GLU A 766 3.24 22.85 20.28
C GLU A 766 3.64 22.67 18.81
N VAL A 767 4.73 23.33 18.41
CA VAL A 767 5.38 23.11 17.12
C VAL A 767 6.68 22.35 17.34
N ARG A 768 6.77 21.12 16.83
CA ARG A 768 7.98 20.29 16.86
C ARG A 768 8.75 20.46 15.55
N ILE A 769 10.06 20.61 15.62
CA ILE A 769 10.96 20.63 14.46
C ILE A 769 11.60 19.25 14.34
N LEU A 770 11.15 18.46 13.37
CA LEU A 770 11.63 17.10 13.18
C LEU A 770 12.72 17.02 12.11
N GLU A 771 13.70 16.16 12.31
CA GLU A 771 14.73 15.83 11.31
C GLU A 771 14.77 14.30 11.11
N PRO A 772 14.79 13.80 9.87
CA PRO A 772 15.03 12.39 9.59
C PRO A 772 16.51 12.07 9.78
N GLU A 773 16.84 10.99 10.50
CA GLU A 773 18.23 10.56 10.70
C GLU A 773 18.87 10.09 9.38
N LYS A 774 20.13 10.48 9.13
CA LYS A 774 20.84 10.26 7.86
C LYS A 774 20.97 8.79 7.43
N SER A 775 20.89 7.85 8.34
CA SER A 775 20.94 6.40 8.10
C SER A 775 19.57 5.79 7.80
N GLY A 776 18.50 6.60 7.70
CA GLY A 776 17.13 6.10 7.62
C GLY A 776 16.55 5.67 8.96
N GLY A 777 17.25 5.95 10.07
CA GLY A 777 16.83 5.67 11.45
C GLY A 777 15.65 6.51 11.95
N PRO A 778 15.37 6.50 13.27
CA PRO A 778 14.23 7.21 13.84
C PRO A 778 14.27 8.71 13.57
N TRP A 779 13.10 9.32 13.49
CA TRP A 779 12.96 10.76 13.37
C TRP A 779 13.20 11.43 14.72
N GLU A 780 14.06 12.44 14.76
CA GLU A 780 14.42 13.14 15.99
C GLU A 780 13.71 14.49 16.07
N THR A 781 13.23 14.84 17.27
CA THR A 781 12.75 16.20 17.56
C THR A 781 13.93 17.06 17.96
N LYS A 782 14.31 18.01 17.09
CA LYS A 782 15.45 18.90 17.31
C LYS A 782 15.11 20.14 18.13
N ALA A 783 13.86 20.58 18.09
CA ALA A 783 13.37 21.70 18.90
C ALA A 783 11.85 21.59 19.06
N THR A 784 11.34 22.14 20.17
CA THR A 784 9.91 22.25 20.46
C THR A 784 9.58 23.68 20.85
N ILE A 785 8.54 24.24 20.24
CA ILE A 785 8.02 25.58 20.53
C ILE A 785 6.63 25.40 21.16
N PRO A 786 6.50 25.45 22.49
CA PRO A 786 5.20 25.32 23.15
C PRO A 786 4.35 26.59 22.96
N MET A 787 3.05 26.42 22.75
CA MET A 787 2.10 27.54 22.75
C MET A 787 1.73 27.90 24.19
N GLN A 788 1.14 29.08 24.36
CA GLN A 788 0.62 29.53 25.66
C GLN A 788 -0.67 28.78 26.04
N SER A 789 -1.11 28.91 27.29
CA SER A 789 -2.39 28.32 27.72
C SER A 789 -3.55 28.86 26.89
N SER A 790 -4.41 27.97 26.41
CA SER A 790 -5.55 28.29 25.54
C SER A 790 -5.14 28.89 24.18
N GLU A 791 -3.87 28.82 23.79
CA GLU A 791 -3.39 29.24 22.48
C GLU A 791 -3.23 28.02 21.55
N ASN A 792 -4.03 28.00 20.49
CA ASN A 792 -3.97 26.95 19.47
C ASN A 792 -3.10 27.42 18.30
N ALA A 793 -2.07 26.64 17.96
CA ALA A 793 -1.36 26.82 16.70
C ALA A 793 -2.26 26.38 15.53
N LEU A 794 -2.59 27.31 14.64
CA LEU A 794 -3.51 27.09 13.52
C LEU A 794 -2.78 26.82 12.20
N THR A 795 -1.63 27.47 12.00
CA THR A 795 -0.86 27.34 10.76
C THR A 795 0.64 27.48 10.97
N VAL A 796 1.42 26.67 10.26
CA VAL A 796 2.89 26.72 10.21
C VAL A 796 3.35 26.70 8.76
N ARG A 797 4.20 27.65 8.37
CA ARG A 797 4.70 27.79 7.00
C ARG A 797 6.16 28.21 6.99
N VAL A 798 6.94 27.60 6.10
CA VAL A 798 8.23 28.15 5.70
C VAL A 798 7.96 29.30 4.72
N VAL A 799 8.40 30.50 5.07
CA VAL A 799 8.19 31.72 4.27
C VAL A 799 9.52 32.37 3.93
N THR A 800 9.66 32.81 2.69
CA THR A 800 10.80 33.63 2.27
C THR A 800 10.36 35.09 2.19
N LEU A 801 10.97 35.95 3.01
CA LEU A 801 10.65 37.36 3.14
C LEU A 801 11.85 38.20 2.73
N PHE A 802 11.61 39.28 2.00
CA PHE A 802 12.62 40.26 1.66
C PHE A 802 12.77 41.23 2.84
N ASN A 803 13.94 41.21 3.46
CA ASN A 803 14.27 42.13 4.54
C ASN A 803 14.65 43.49 3.95
N THR A 804 13.85 44.52 4.24
CA THR A 804 14.09 45.86 3.69
C THR A 804 15.33 46.56 4.22
N THR A 805 15.83 46.15 5.38
CA THR A 805 16.99 46.73 6.06
C THR A 805 18.28 46.11 5.53
N THR A 806 18.36 44.77 5.47
CA THR A 806 19.55 44.06 4.96
C THR A 806 19.58 43.95 3.44
N LYS A 807 18.43 44.13 2.78
CA LYS A 807 18.24 43.93 1.32
C LYS A 807 18.45 42.49 0.86
N GLU A 808 18.29 41.52 1.76
CA GLU A 808 18.41 40.10 1.47
C GLU A 808 17.08 39.37 1.67
N ASN A 809 16.93 38.22 1.03
CA ASN A 809 15.81 37.31 1.29
C ASN A 809 16.16 36.40 2.47
N GLU A 810 15.29 36.38 3.45
CA GLU A 810 15.39 35.55 4.65
C GLU A 810 14.30 34.48 4.63
N THR A 811 14.70 33.23 4.81
CA THR A 811 13.75 32.12 4.98
C THR A 811 13.52 31.87 6.46
N LEU A 812 12.29 32.11 6.89
CA LEU A 812 11.85 32.04 8.28
C LEU A 812 10.71 31.02 8.42
N LEU A 813 10.56 30.52 9.64
CA LEU A 813 9.40 29.73 10.04
C LEU A 813 8.34 30.69 10.61
N ALA A 814 7.17 30.74 9.97
CA ALA A 814 6.05 31.55 10.41
C ALA A 814 4.95 30.68 11.03
N ILE A 815 4.48 31.06 12.21
CA ILE A 815 3.40 30.38 12.95
C ILE A 815 2.28 31.39 13.21
N GLY A 816 1.05 30.99 12.90
CA GLY A 816 -0.17 31.73 13.20
C GLY A 816 -0.99 31.00 14.25
N THR A 817 -1.43 31.70 15.29
CA THR A 817 -2.15 31.12 16.41
C THR A 817 -3.48 31.84 16.68
N ALA A 818 -4.31 31.23 17.54
CA ALA A 818 -5.50 31.84 18.10
C ALA A 818 -5.68 31.46 19.57
N TYR A 819 -6.09 32.42 20.40
CA TYR A 819 -6.52 32.16 21.77
C TYR A 819 -7.99 31.73 21.75
N VAL A 820 -8.27 30.49 22.19
CA VAL A 820 -9.61 29.89 22.20
C VAL A 820 -10.12 29.86 23.64
N GLN A 821 -10.85 30.91 24.01
CA GLN A 821 -11.34 31.14 25.38
C GLN A 821 -12.88 31.09 25.50
N GLY A 822 -13.55 30.42 24.56
CA GLY A 822 -15.01 30.37 24.46
C GLY A 822 -15.59 31.42 23.51
N GLU A 823 -16.89 31.32 23.24
CA GLU A 823 -17.60 32.15 22.25
C GLU A 823 -17.79 33.61 22.71
N ASP A 824 -17.93 33.84 24.03
CA ASP A 824 -18.17 35.17 24.61
C ASP A 824 -16.92 36.05 24.65
N VAL A 825 -15.72 35.47 24.42
CA VAL A 825 -14.45 36.19 24.42
C VAL A 825 -14.04 36.53 23.00
N ALA A 826 -13.70 37.80 22.76
CA ALA A 826 -13.27 38.25 21.45
C ALA A 826 -11.99 37.51 21.01
N ALA A 827 -12.05 36.86 19.85
CA ALA A 827 -10.93 36.11 19.31
C ALA A 827 -9.69 37.01 19.08
N ARG A 828 -8.56 36.60 19.66
CA ARG A 828 -7.22 37.17 19.43
C ARG A 828 -6.32 36.10 18.83
N GLY A 829 -5.29 36.52 18.13
CA GLY A 829 -4.29 35.61 17.58
C GLY A 829 -2.90 36.22 17.60
N ARG A 830 -1.87 35.39 17.45
CA ARG A 830 -0.47 35.81 17.47
C ARG A 830 0.22 35.37 16.18
N VAL A 831 1.10 36.24 15.68
CA VAL A 831 2.03 35.91 14.59
C VAL A 831 3.41 35.77 15.21
N LEU A 832 4.03 34.62 14.98
CA LEU A 832 5.38 34.32 15.42
C LEU A 832 6.27 34.06 14.21
N LEU A 833 7.45 34.66 14.17
CA LEU A 833 8.50 34.33 13.20
C LEU A 833 9.73 33.82 13.93
N PHE A 834 10.28 32.72 13.43
CA PHE A 834 11.50 32.11 13.95
C PHE A 834 12.55 31.98 12.85
N SER A 835 13.80 32.31 13.18
CA SER A 835 14.95 31.93 12.37
C SER A 835 15.51 30.60 12.83
N ILE A 836 15.94 29.75 11.89
CA ILE A 836 16.57 28.47 12.20
C ILE A 836 18.07 28.59 11.94
N GLY A 837 18.86 28.48 13.02
CA GLY A 837 20.30 28.67 12.99
C GLY A 837 21.06 27.56 12.22
N ARG A 838 22.26 27.89 11.75
CA ARG A 838 23.31 26.91 11.40
C ARG A 838 24.26 26.88 12.59
N SER A 839 24.24 25.90 13.47
CA SER A 839 25.35 25.76 14.41
C SER A 839 25.72 24.32 14.63
N THR A 840 26.95 24.00 14.25
CA THR A 840 27.68 22.79 14.61
C THR A 840 28.35 22.92 15.99
N ASP A 841 28.36 24.12 16.58
CA ASP A 841 29.28 24.46 17.69
C ASP A 841 28.57 24.84 18.99
N ASN A 842 27.24 25.00 19.00
CA ASN A 842 26.47 25.22 20.23
C ASN A 842 25.03 24.65 20.09
N ASN A 843 24.80 23.47 20.66
CA ASN A 843 23.51 22.75 20.66
C ASN A 843 22.37 23.45 21.42
N GLN A 844 22.58 24.64 21.98
CA GLN A 844 21.63 25.20 22.95
C GLN A 844 20.43 25.91 22.34
N ASN A 845 20.45 26.39 21.08
CA ASN A 845 19.28 27.04 20.45
C ASN A 845 19.26 26.86 18.91
N LEU A 846 18.66 25.77 18.41
CA LEU A 846 18.44 25.56 16.96
C LEU A 846 17.49 26.62 16.36
N VAL A 847 16.53 27.07 17.16
CA VAL A 847 15.45 27.95 16.73
C VAL A 847 15.45 29.19 17.61
N SER A 848 15.36 30.38 17.01
CA SER A 848 15.31 31.65 17.72
C SER A 848 14.13 32.48 17.25
N GLU A 849 13.32 32.96 18.20
CA GLU A 849 12.21 33.88 17.93
C GLU A 849 12.77 35.23 17.49
N VAL A 850 12.36 35.69 16.31
CA VAL A 850 12.77 37.00 15.76
C VAL A 850 11.64 38.02 15.77
N TYR A 851 10.39 37.55 15.85
CA TYR A 851 9.22 38.42 15.92
C TYR A 851 8.04 37.70 16.59
N SER A 852 7.33 38.44 17.45
CA SER A 852 6.11 37.97 18.11
C SER A 852 5.19 39.16 18.34
N LYS A 853 3.96 39.07 17.82
CA LYS A 853 2.96 40.13 18.01
C LYS A 853 1.54 39.58 18.01
N GLU A 854 0.77 39.99 19.00
CA GLU A 854 -0.67 39.74 19.05
C GLU A 854 -1.43 40.71 18.14
N LEU A 855 -2.42 40.17 17.44
CA LEU A 855 -3.30 40.86 16.51
C LEU A 855 -4.77 40.56 16.84
N LYS A 856 -5.66 41.40 16.34
CA LYS A 856 -7.11 41.22 16.49
C LYS A 856 -7.61 40.15 15.52
N GLY A 857 -8.33 39.16 16.05
CA GLY A 857 -8.80 38.00 15.29
C GLY A 857 -7.76 36.88 15.23
N ALA A 858 -8.24 35.65 15.01
CA ALA A 858 -7.40 34.47 14.82
C ALA A 858 -6.50 34.61 13.59
N ILE A 859 -5.23 34.16 13.71
CA ILE A 859 -4.32 34.08 12.57
C ILE A 859 -4.47 32.70 11.91
N SER A 860 -5.44 32.59 11.01
CA SER A 860 -5.84 31.29 10.46
C SER A 860 -4.99 30.83 9.27
N ALA A 861 -4.36 31.75 8.53
CA ALA A 861 -3.52 31.43 7.38
C ALA A 861 -2.38 32.45 7.17
N LEU A 862 -1.25 31.94 6.67
CA LEU A 862 -0.04 32.70 6.37
C LEU A 862 0.52 32.25 5.02
N ALA A 863 1.14 33.16 4.25
CA ALA A 863 1.94 32.79 3.09
C ALA A 863 2.95 33.88 2.70
N SER A 864 3.99 33.47 1.97
CA SER A 864 4.89 34.40 1.28
C SER A 864 4.29 34.85 -0.05
N LEU A 865 4.30 36.15 -0.31
CA LEU A 865 3.89 36.77 -1.56
C LEU A 865 4.97 37.76 -1.99
N GLN A 866 5.77 37.42 -3.00
CA GLN A 866 6.82 38.29 -3.56
C GLN A 866 7.77 38.89 -2.51
N GLY A 867 8.17 38.11 -1.50
CA GLY A 867 9.04 38.59 -0.42
C GLY A 867 8.30 39.34 0.70
N HIS A 868 6.98 39.35 0.71
CA HIS A 868 6.16 39.93 1.77
C HIS A 868 5.34 38.84 2.48
N LEU A 869 4.92 39.10 3.71
CA LEU A 869 4.12 38.16 4.50
C LEU A 869 2.64 38.53 4.40
N LEU A 870 1.84 37.64 3.80
CA LEU A 870 0.39 37.76 3.76
C LEU A 870 -0.22 37.06 4.97
N ILE A 871 -1.06 37.78 5.72
CA ILE A 871 -1.64 37.32 6.99
C ILE A 871 -3.17 37.40 6.90
N ALA A 872 -3.85 36.28 7.17
CA ALA A 872 -5.29 36.26 7.39
C ALA A 872 -5.58 36.39 8.90
N SER A 873 -6.08 37.56 9.31
CA SER A 873 -6.37 37.94 10.69
C SER A 873 -7.87 38.16 10.85
N GLY A 874 -8.60 37.11 11.25
CA GLY A 874 -10.07 37.09 11.21
C GLY A 874 -10.60 37.45 9.80
N PRO A 875 -11.47 38.46 9.66
CA PRO A 875 -12.05 38.84 8.36
C PRO A 875 -11.11 39.69 7.49
N LYS A 876 -9.89 40.01 7.95
CA LYS A 876 -8.94 40.88 7.26
C LYS A 876 -7.77 40.09 6.68
N ILE A 877 -7.44 40.39 5.43
CA ILE A 877 -6.24 39.87 4.77
C ILE A 877 -5.26 41.03 4.62
N ILE A 878 -4.09 40.94 5.24
CA ILE A 878 -3.12 42.05 5.30
C ILE A 878 -1.75 41.59 4.81
N LEU A 879 -1.19 42.32 3.86
CA LEU A 879 0.17 42.11 3.36
C LEU A 879 1.14 42.97 4.17
N HIS A 880 2.21 42.36 4.67
CA HIS A 880 3.21 43.00 5.51
C HIS A 880 4.61 42.94 4.90
N ILE A 881 5.35 44.03 5.05
CA ILE A 881 6.78 44.11 4.77
C ILE A 881 7.58 43.75 6.02
N TRP A 882 8.66 43.00 5.84
CA TRP A 882 9.60 42.62 6.89
C TRP A 882 10.83 43.54 6.92
N THR A 883 11.14 44.11 8.09
CA THR A 883 12.32 44.98 8.29
C THR A 883 13.51 44.27 8.94
N GLY A 884 13.39 43.00 9.28
CA GLY A 884 14.35 42.27 10.12
C GLY A 884 13.97 42.26 11.62
N SER A 885 13.09 43.17 12.05
CA SER A 885 12.63 43.25 13.44
C SER A 885 11.13 43.51 13.56
N GLU A 886 10.49 44.08 12.55
CA GLU A 886 9.07 44.46 12.57
C GLU A 886 8.34 44.06 11.28
N LEU A 887 7.04 43.81 11.42
CA LEU A 887 6.11 43.63 10.30
C LEU A 887 5.22 44.88 10.13
N ASN A 888 5.35 45.52 8.98
CA ASN A 888 4.60 46.73 8.65
C ASN A 888 3.57 46.45 7.56
N GLY A 889 2.28 46.66 7.86
CA GLY A 889 1.19 46.43 6.91
C GLY A 889 1.19 47.46 5.78
N ILE A 890 1.15 47.00 4.53
CA ILE A 890 1.17 47.87 3.33
C ILE A 890 -0.11 47.83 2.52
N ALA A 891 -0.86 46.74 2.61
CA ALA A 891 -2.11 46.57 1.88
C ALA A 891 -3.02 45.66 2.67
N PHE A 892 -4.33 45.90 2.56
CA PHE A 892 -5.33 45.04 3.17
C PHE A 892 -6.52 44.82 2.26
N TYR A 893 -7.25 43.76 2.52
CA TYR A 893 -8.55 43.46 1.95
C TYR A 893 -9.47 42.96 3.06
N ASP A 894 -10.62 43.63 3.21
CA ASP A 894 -11.66 43.22 4.15
C ASP A 894 -12.67 42.34 3.42
N ALA A 895 -12.94 41.15 3.95
CA ALA A 895 -13.78 40.14 3.32
C ALA A 895 -14.98 39.64 4.15
N PRO A 896 -15.63 40.42 5.03
CA PRO A 896 -16.65 39.87 5.94
C PRO A 896 -17.80 39.14 5.20
N PRO A 897 -18.25 37.96 5.67
CA PRO A 897 -17.87 37.26 6.91
C PRO A 897 -16.80 36.17 6.70
N LEU A 898 -15.58 36.52 6.25
CA LEU A 898 -14.53 35.53 5.96
C LEU A 898 -13.89 34.94 7.23
N TYR A 899 -13.81 33.61 7.29
CA TYR A 899 -12.81 32.87 8.07
C TYR A 899 -12.00 31.99 7.10
N VAL A 900 -10.73 32.35 6.89
CA VAL A 900 -9.88 31.68 5.90
C VAL A 900 -9.46 30.30 6.40
N VAL A 901 -9.90 29.25 5.71
CA VAL A 901 -9.48 27.87 5.95
C VAL A 901 -8.35 27.44 5.00
N SER A 902 -8.25 28.07 3.84
CA SER A 902 -7.25 27.76 2.82
C SER A 902 -6.75 29.01 2.11
N LEU A 903 -5.44 29.13 1.92
CA LEU A 903 -4.78 30.26 1.27
C LEU A 903 -3.67 29.74 0.37
N ASN A 904 -3.79 29.96 -0.94
CA ASN A 904 -2.82 29.54 -1.94
C ASN A 904 -2.42 30.67 -2.86
N ILE A 905 -1.18 30.63 -3.35
CA ILE A 905 -0.60 31.69 -4.16
C ILE A 905 0.05 31.11 -5.43
N VAL A 906 -0.15 31.80 -6.55
CA VAL A 906 0.59 31.63 -7.82
C VAL A 906 1.00 33.01 -8.32
N LYS A 907 2.31 33.27 -8.41
CA LYS A 907 2.83 34.59 -8.81
C LYS A 907 2.26 35.70 -7.91
N ASN A 908 1.37 36.54 -8.44
CA ASN A 908 0.68 37.61 -7.73
C ASN A 908 -0.82 37.34 -7.52
N PHE A 909 -1.29 36.14 -7.86
CA PHE A 909 -2.66 35.71 -7.66
C PHE A 909 -2.81 34.96 -6.34
N ILE A 910 -3.89 35.26 -5.63
CA ILE A 910 -4.19 34.74 -4.30
C ILE A 910 -5.57 34.08 -4.36
N LEU A 911 -5.67 32.84 -3.92
CA LEU A 911 -6.91 32.09 -3.80
C LEU A 911 -7.20 31.83 -2.32
N LEU A 912 -8.32 32.34 -1.84
CA LEU A 912 -8.80 32.16 -0.47
C LEU A 912 -10.01 31.23 -0.48
N GLY A 913 -10.04 30.27 0.44
CA GLY A 913 -11.21 29.47 0.77
C GLY A 913 -11.81 29.93 2.09
N ASP A 914 -13.12 30.13 2.10
CA ASP A 914 -13.90 30.51 3.27
C ASP A 914 -14.66 29.32 3.86
N VAL A 915 -14.79 29.28 5.19
CA VAL A 915 -15.54 28.23 5.88
C VAL A 915 -17.01 28.08 5.42
N HIS A 916 -17.67 29.13 4.89
CA HIS A 916 -19.08 29.06 4.46
C HIS A 916 -19.42 29.74 3.12
N LYS A 917 -18.56 30.64 2.64
CA LYS A 917 -18.76 31.53 1.48
C LYS A 917 -17.85 31.17 0.31
N SER A 918 -17.53 29.88 0.16
CA SER A 918 -16.81 29.38 -1.02
C SER A 918 -15.46 30.08 -1.19
N ILE A 919 -15.09 30.47 -2.42
CA ILE A 919 -13.76 30.96 -2.75
C ILE A 919 -13.71 32.41 -3.23
N TYR A 920 -12.60 33.09 -2.90
CA TYR A 920 -12.29 34.46 -3.33
C TYR A 920 -10.97 34.48 -4.11
N PHE A 921 -10.98 35.10 -5.28
CA PHE A 921 -9.82 35.20 -6.17
C PHE A 921 -9.32 36.64 -6.23
N LEU A 922 -8.16 36.87 -5.63
CA LEU A 922 -7.53 38.18 -5.50
C LEU A 922 -6.27 38.27 -6.35
N SER A 923 -5.86 39.51 -6.64
CA SER A 923 -4.57 39.83 -7.24
C SER A 923 -3.90 40.95 -6.48
N TRP A 924 -2.62 40.74 -6.20
CA TRP A 924 -1.72 41.77 -5.70
C TRP A 924 -1.21 42.64 -6.85
N LYS A 925 -1.36 43.95 -6.65
CA LYS A 925 -0.82 44.98 -7.53
C LYS A 925 0.19 45.80 -6.74
N GLU A 926 1.46 45.61 -7.09
CA GLU A 926 2.57 46.36 -6.52
C GLU A 926 2.41 47.87 -6.79
N GLN A 927 2.01 48.22 -8.01
CA GLN A 927 1.63 49.59 -8.35
C GLN A 927 0.35 49.99 -7.58
N GLY A 928 0.51 50.92 -6.64
CA GLY A 928 -0.58 51.38 -5.77
C GLY A 928 -0.76 50.57 -4.49
N ALA A 929 0.10 49.58 -4.23
CA ALA A 929 0.12 48.76 -3.03
C ALA A 929 -1.28 48.25 -2.62
N GLN A 930 -1.97 47.57 -3.54
CA GLN A 930 -3.37 47.17 -3.33
C GLN A 930 -3.60 45.67 -3.55
N LEU A 931 -4.35 45.06 -2.63
CA LEU A 931 -5.00 43.77 -2.82
C LEU A 931 -6.36 43.99 -3.49
N SER A 932 -6.51 43.48 -4.72
CA SER A 932 -7.72 43.66 -5.52
C SER A 932 -8.49 42.35 -5.67
N LEU A 933 -9.77 42.34 -5.31
CA LEU A 933 -10.67 41.22 -5.66
C LEU A 933 -10.88 41.21 -7.17
N LEU A 934 -10.52 40.11 -7.82
CA LEU A 934 -10.81 39.88 -9.23
C LEU A 934 -12.22 39.31 -9.39
N ALA A 935 -12.52 38.25 -8.65
CA ALA A 935 -13.78 37.54 -8.70
C ALA A 935 -14.00 36.73 -7.42
N LYS A 936 -15.25 36.34 -7.16
CA LYS A 936 -15.58 35.34 -6.15
C LYS A 936 -16.70 34.43 -6.61
N ASP A 937 -16.85 33.32 -5.93
CA ASP A 937 -18.11 32.58 -5.98
C ASP A 937 -19.14 33.26 -5.07
N PHE A 938 -20.40 33.30 -5.52
CA PHE A 938 -21.51 33.83 -4.75
C PHE A 938 -22.39 32.72 -4.16
N GLY A 939 -22.07 31.45 -4.44
CA GLY A 939 -22.62 30.28 -3.78
C GLY A 939 -22.24 30.21 -2.30
N SER A 940 -22.96 29.37 -1.57
CA SER A 940 -22.60 28.97 -0.20
C SER A 940 -22.10 27.54 -0.27
N LEU A 941 -20.79 27.41 -0.08
CA LEU A 941 -20.03 26.17 -0.10
C LEU A 941 -19.08 26.23 1.10
N ASP A 942 -19.13 25.20 1.92
CA ASP A 942 -18.31 25.12 3.12
C ASP A 942 -16.95 24.54 2.73
N CYS A 943 -15.96 25.42 2.56
CA CYS A 943 -14.67 25.05 1.99
C CYS A 943 -13.85 24.19 2.97
N PHE A 944 -13.18 23.17 2.44
CA PHE A 944 -12.14 22.43 3.16
C PHE A 944 -10.75 22.85 2.68
N ALA A 945 -10.49 22.76 1.37
CA ALA A 945 -9.21 23.12 0.78
C ALA A 945 -9.41 23.77 -0.59
N THR A 946 -8.45 24.61 -0.96
CA THR A 946 -8.36 25.21 -2.31
C THR A 946 -6.99 24.95 -2.90
N GLU A 947 -6.85 25.04 -4.22
CA GLU A 947 -5.54 25.10 -4.90
C GLU A 947 -5.71 25.54 -6.37
N PHE A 948 -4.62 25.92 -7.02
CA PHE A 948 -4.59 26.24 -8.45
C PHE A 948 -4.27 25.01 -9.32
N LEU A 949 -5.15 24.68 -10.26
CA LEU A 949 -4.88 23.69 -11.32
C LEU A 949 -4.28 24.41 -12.54
N ILE A 950 -3.06 24.03 -12.93
CA ILE A 950 -2.30 24.70 -14.01
C ILE A 950 -2.19 23.76 -15.22
N ASP A 951 -2.77 24.19 -16.33
CA ASP A 951 -2.69 23.52 -17.63
C ASP A 951 -2.11 24.46 -18.69
N GLY A 952 -0.77 24.48 -18.80
CA GLY A 952 -0.07 25.35 -19.72
C GLY A 952 -0.33 26.84 -19.41
N SER A 953 -1.11 27.49 -20.26
CA SER A 953 -1.53 28.89 -20.08
C SER A 953 -2.86 29.04 -19.33
N THR A 954 -3.58 27.94 -19.11
CA THR A 954 -4.88 27.95 -18.41
C THR A 954 -4.67 27.79 -16.91
N LEU A 955 -5.23 28.71 -16.14
CA LEU A 955 -5.25 28.67 -14.68
C LEU A 955 -6.68 28.44 -14.20
N SER A 956 -6.92 27.34 -13.49
CA SER A 956 -8.21 27.02 -12.89
C SER A 956 -8.11 27.02 -11.36
N LEU A 957 -9.23 27.28 -10.69
CA LEU A 957 -9.33 27.45 -9.24
C LEU A 957 -10.08 26.25 -8.66
N MET A 958 -9.41 25.42 -7.88
CA MET A 958 -9.96 24.21 -7.29
C MET A 958 -10.48 24.47 -5.90
N VAL A 959 -11.60 23.83 -5.54
CA VAL A 959 -12.13 23.78 -4.18
C VAL A 959 -12.68 22.39 -3.84
N SER A 960 -12.45 21.95 -2.59
CA SER A 960 -13.15 20.82 -1.97
C SER A 960 -14.11 21.31 -0.89
N ASP A 961 -15.21 20.59 -0.68
CA ASP A 961 -16.27 20.96 0.27
C ASP A 961 -16.60 19.88 1.33
N ASP A 962 -17.42 20.28 2.30
CA ASP A 962 -17.95 19.42 3.37
C ASP A 962 -18.86 18.28 2.87
N GLN A 963 -19.43 18.43 1.68
CA GLN A 963 -20.23 17.41 1.01
C GLN A 963 -19.38 16.46 0.17
N LYS A 964 -18.04 16.48 0.34
CA LYS A 964 -17.07 15.58 -0.32
C LYS A 964 -17.04 15.77 -1.84
N ASN A 965 -17.45 16.93 -2.33
CA ASN A 965 -17.30 17.31 -3.70
C ASN A 965 -16.00 18.06 -3.92
N ILE A 966 -15.65 18.10 -5.20
CA ILE A 966 -14.63 18.93 -5.77
C ILE A 966 -15.29 19.76 -6.88
N GLN A 967 -15.00 21.06 -6.91
CA GLN A 967 -15.41 21.94 -7.99
C GLN A 967 -14.20 22.68 -8.57
N VAL A 968 -14.18 22.80 -9.90
CA VAL A 968 -13.19 23.58 -10.65
C VAL A 968 -13.86 24.85 -11.14
N PHE A 969 -13.39 26.00 -10.69
CA PHE A 969 -13.80 27.31 -11.18
C PHE A 969 -12.78 27.89 -12.16
N TYR A 970 -13.22 28.85 -12.96
CA TYR A 970 -12.33 29.67 -13.78
C TYR A 970 -12.79 31.13 -13.82
N TYR A 971 -11.82 32.02 -14.03
CA TYR A 971 -12.04 33.46 -14.13
C TYR A 971 -12.21 33.88 -15.60
N ALA A 972 -13.40 34.39 -15.94
CA ALA A 972 -13.80 34.63 -17.33
C ALA A 972 -14.38 36.05 -17.56
N PRO A 973 -13.60 37.13 -17.37
CA PRO A 973 -14.12 38.50 -17.33
C PRO A 973 -14.80 38.99 -18.63
N LYS A 974 -14.50 38.34 -19.75
CA LYS A 974 -15.09 38.63 -21.06
C LYS A 974 -16.49 37.99 -21.24
N MET A 975 -16.87 37.04 -20.39
CA MET A 975 -18.15 36.34 -20.47
C MET A 975 -19.23 37.10 -19.71
N SER A 976 -20.41 37.28 -20.31
CA SER A 976 -21.54 37.99 -19.66
C SER A 976 -22.03 37.28 -18.39
N GLU A 977 -22.02 35.95 -18.37
CA GLU A 977 -22.41 35.12 -17.22
C GLU A 977 -21.54 35.37 -15.97
N SER A 978 -20.29 35.79 -16.17
CA SER A 978 -19.36 36.15 -15.08
C SER A 978 -19.67 37.51 -14.44
N TRP A 979 -20.73 38.21 -14.88
CA TRP A 979 -21.05 39.56 -14.43
C TRP A 979 -19.88 40.53 -14.63
N ARG A 980 -19.34 40.55 -15.85
CA ARG A 980 -18.15 41.35 -16.23
C ARG A 980 -16.92 41.01 -15.38
N GLY A 981 -16.77 39.74 -15.01
CA GLY A 981 -15.65 39.21 -14.24
C GLY A 981 -15.85 39.11 -12.75
N GLN A 982 -16.90 39.69 -12.17
CA GLN A 982 -17.08 39.65 -10.71
C GLN A 982 -17.40 38.25 -10.17
N LYS A 983 -18.04 37.41 -10.96
CA LYS A 983 -18.47 36.05 -10.61
C LYS A 983 -17.57 34.99 -11.23
N LEU A 984 -17.10 34.06 -10.40
CA LEU A 984 -16.43 32.84 -10.85
C LEU A 984 -17.44 31.87 -11.49
N LEU A 985 -17.01 31.20 -12.55
CA LEU A 985 -17.85 30.24 -13.27
C LEU A 985 -17.37 28.82 -13.01
N SER A 986 -18.30 27.90 -12.75
CA SER A 986 -17.99 26.46 -12.62
C SER A 986 -17.62 25.89 -13.99
N ARG A 987 -16.51 25.16 -14.04
CA ARG A 987 -15.97 24.47 -15.22
C ARG A 987 -16.13 22.96 -15.12
N ALA A 988 -16.05 22.40 -13.92
CA ALA A 988 -16.22 20.98 -13.68
C ALA A 988 -16.60 20.70 -12.22
N GLU A 989 -17.29 19.59 -12.00
CA GLU A 989 -17.73 19.14 -10.68
C GLU A 989 -17.50 17.63 -10.57
N PHE A 990 -17.09 17.15 -9.39
CA PHE A 990 -16.84 15.72 -9.14
C PHE A 990 -17.04 15.37 -7.67
N HIS A 991 -17.84 14.34 -7.38
CA HIS A 991 -18.00 13.84 -6.03
C HIS A 991 -16.96 12.75 -5.72
N VAL A 992 -16.08 13.02 -4.75
CA VAL A 992 -14.98 12.13 -4.36
C VAL A 992 -15.49 11.00 -3.46
N GLY A 993 -16.44 11.30 -2.56
CA GLY A 993 -16.95 10.36 -1.56
C GLY A 993 -16.24 10.43 -0.20
N ALA A 994 -15.14 11.18 -0.11
CA ALA A 994 -14.37 11.45 1.10
C ALA A 994 -13.99 12.93 1.20
N HIS A 995 -13.79 13.43 2.42
CA HIS A 995 -13.39 14.83 2.63
C HIS A 995 -11.94 15.02 2.22
N VAL A 996 -11.69 15.99 1.34
CA VAL A 996 -10.36 16.35 0.87
C VAL A 996 -9.85 17.57 1.64
N THR A 997 -8.80 17.37 2.43
CA THR A 997 -8.28 18.34 3.41
C THR A 997 -7.11 19.16 2.90
N LYS A 998 -6.38 18.63 1.90
CA LYS A 998 -5.25 19.32 1.30
C LYS A 998 -5.00 18.86 -0.12
N PHE A 999 -4.60 19.84 -0.93
CA PHE A 999 -4.01 19.63 -2.25
C PHE A 999 -2.52 19.96 -2.23
N LEU A 1000 -1.76 19.28 -3.08
CA LEU A 1000 -0.37 19.55 -3.36
C LEU A 1000 -0.16 19.56 -4.87
N ARG A 1001 0.33 20.68 -5.39
CA ARG A 1001 0.67 20.83 -6.81
C ARG A 1001 1.98 20.13 -7.13
N LEU A 1002 1.95 19.20 -8.08
CA LEU A 1002 3.12 18.48 -8.57
C LEU A 1002 3.22 18.61 -10.09
N GLN A 1003 4.42 18.92 -10.58
CA GLN A 1003 4.65 19.11 -12.01
C GLN A 1003 4.59 17.78 -12.75
N MET A 1004 3.71 17.67 -13.74
CA MET A 1004 3.58 16.45 -14.54
C MET A 1004 4.82 16.20 -15.38
N LEU A 1005 5.15 14.92 -15.55
CA LEU A 1005 6.20 14.51 -16.48
C LEU A 1005 5.73 14.65 -17.92
N SER A 1006 6.63 15.11 -18.80
CA SER A 1006 6.35 15.19 -20.22
C SER A 1006 6.33 13.79 -20.84
N THR A 1007 5.22 13.44 -21.48
CA THR A 1007 5.01 12.13 -22.14
C THR A 1007 5.31 12.19 -23.64
N SER A 1008 5.57 13.37 -24.21
CA SER A 1008 5.69 13.62 -25.66
C SER A 1008 6.95 13.04 -26.33
N GLY A 1009 7.81 12.33 -25.59
CA GLY A 1009 9.09 11.80 -26.09
C GLY A 1009 9.00 10.51 -26.94
N ARG A 1010 7.81 9.95 -27.18
CA ARG A 1010 7.67 8.63 -27.84
C ARG A 1010 7.22 8.66 -29.31
N THR A 1011 6.75 9.78 -29.85
CA THR A 1011 6.13 9.79 -31.19
C THR A 1011 6.59 10.90 -32.16
N SER A 1012 7.55 11.76 -31.79
CA SER A 1012 8.14 12.68 -32.77
C SER A 1012 9.60 12.99 -32.48
N ALA A 1013 10.48 12.69 -33.45
CA ALA A 1013 11.89 13.06 -33.47
C ALA A 1013 12.12 14.57 -33.76
N THR A 1014 11.10 15.41 -33.63
CA THR A 1014 11.27 16.87 -33.64
C THR A 1014 11.48 17.36 -32.21
N ALA A 1015 12.74 17.44 -31.80
CA ALA A 1015 13.15 18.20 -30.63
C ALA A 1015 12.81 19.68 -30.85
N GLY A 1016 11.62 20.11 -30.41
CA GLY A 1016 11.15 21.47 -30.60
C GLY A 1016 9.90 21.80 -29.79
N SER A 1017 10.11 22.55 -28.69
CA SER A 1017 9.30 23.74 -28.33
C SER A 1017 7.94 23.64 -27.61
N ASP A 1018 7.46 22.52 -27.06
CA ASP A 1018 6.28 22.61 -26.15
C ASP A 1018 6.45 21.76 -24.89
N LYS A 1019 7.28 22.26 -23.94
CA LYS A 1019 7.16 21.86 -22.53
C LYS A 1019 5.87 22.49 -22.00
N THR A 1020 4.73 21.84 -22.18
CA THR A 1020 3.47 22.31 -21.59
C THR A 1020 3.63 22.29 -20.07
N ASN A 1021 3.64 23.48 -19.47
CA ASN A 1021 3.82 23.65 -18.04
C ASN A 1021 2.54 23.18 -17.30
N ARG A 1022 2.42 21.88 -17.08
CA ARG A 1022 1.26 21.23 -16.46
C ARG A 1022 1.56 20.78 -15.05
N PHE A 1023 0.63 21.04 -14.15
CA PHE A 1023 0.68 20.58 -12.76
C PHE A 1023 -0.59 19.81 -12.44
N ALA A 1024 -0.42 18.61 -11.88
CA ALA A 1024 -1.51 17.86 -11.29
C ALA A 1024 -1.65 18.21 -9.80
N LEU A 1025 -2.82 17.94 -9.24
CA LEU A 1025 -3.12 18.13 -7.83
C LEU A 1025 -3.20 16.77 -7.14
N LEU A 1026 -2.17 16.42 -6.38
CA LEU A 1026 -2.24 15.32 -5.43
C LEU A 1026 -3.09 15.78 -4.24
N PHE A 1027 -3.98 14.93 -3.74
CA PHE A 1027 -4.83 15.26 -2.60
C PHE A 1027 -4.95 14.10 -1.62
N GLY A 1028 -5.09 14.42 -0.33
CA GLY A 1028 -5.30 13.45 0.74
C GLY A 1028 -6.70 13.56 1.32
N THR A 1029 -7.24 12.44 1.81
CA THR A 1029 -8.57 12.38 2.40
C THR A 1029 -8.57 12.02 3.89
N LEU A 1030 -9.64 12.40 4.59
CA LEU A 1030 -9.88 11.97 5.98
C LEU A 1030 -10.14 10.46 6.13
N ASP A 1031 -10.27 9.72 5.03
CA ASP A 1031 -10.41 8.26 5.05
C ASP A 1031 -9.06 7.55 4.81
N GLY A 1032 -7.96 8.29 4.67
CA GLY A 1032 -6.62 7.71 4.48
C GLY A 1032 -6.24 7.45 3.02
N SER A 1033 -7.06 7.86 2.05
CA SER A 1033 -6.76 7.72 0.63
C SER A 1033 -5.98 8.92 0.08
N ILE A 1034 -5.15 8.66 -0.92
CA ILE A 1034 -4.48 9.66 -1.75
C ILE A 1034 -5.05 9.57 -3.16
N GLY A 1035 -5.45 10.70 -3.72
CA GLY A 1035 -5.93 10.80 -5.10
C GLY A 1035 -5.16 11.87 -5.88
N CYS A 1036 -5.38 11.91 -7.19
CA CYS A 1036 -4.74 12.87 -8.08
C CYS A 1036 -5.73 13.42 -9.11
N ILE A 1037 -5.65 14.72 -9.39
CA ILE A 1037 -6.41 15.37 -10.46
C ILE A 1037 -5.42 15.97 -11.45
N ALA A 1038 -5.42 15.43 -12.66
CA ALA A 1038 -4.51 15.83 -13.73
C ALA A 1038 -5.29 16.46 -14.90
N PRO A 1039 -4.81 17.57 -15.47
CA PRO A 1039 -5.39 18.13 -16.69
C PRO A 1039 -5.17 17.20 -17.89
N LEU A 1040 -6.13 17.19 -18.81
CA LEU A 1040 -6.11 16.39 -20.03
C LEU A 1040 -6.19 17.29 -21.25
N ASP A 1041 -5.52 16.87 -22.33
CA ASP A 1041 -5.78 17.41 -23.66
C ASP A 1041 -7.21 17.12 -24.10
N GLU A 1042 -7.85 18.08 -24.77
CA GLU A 1042 -9.27 17.98 -25.19
C GLU A 1042 -9.55 16.68 -25.97
N LEU A 1043 -8.67 16.29 -26.90
CA LEU A 1043 -8.85 15.06 -27.68
C LEU A 1043 -8.82 13.80 -26.80
N THR A 1044 -7.87 13.74 -25.85
CA THR A 1044 -7.74 12.64 -24.90
C THR A 1044 -8.95 12.60 -23.97
N PHE A 1045 -9.37 13.76 -23.45
CA PHE A 1045 -10.57 13.89 -22.62
C PHE A 1045 -11.81 13.37 -23.34
N ARG A 1046 -12.07 13.78 -24.59
CA ARG A 1046 -13.25 13.33 -25.37
C ARG A 1046 -13.25 11.83 -25.61
N ARG A 1047 -12.08 11.25 -25.89
CA ARG A 1047 -11.92 9.80 -26.07
C ARG A 1047 -12.23 9.06 -24.77
N LEU A 1048 -11.61 9.46 -23.66
CA LEU A 1048 -11.82 8.83 -22.35
C LEU A 1048 -13.25 9.05 -21.81
N GLN A 1049 -13.86 10.21 -22.07
CA GLN A 1049 -15.26 10.45 -21.71
C GLN A 1049 -16.21 9.53 -22.46
N SER A 1050 -15.94 9.27 -23.75
CA SER A 1050 -16.73 8.32 -24.55
C SER A 1050 -16.55 6.89 -24.06
N LEU A 1051 -15.32 6.51 -23.70
CA LEU A 1051 -15.01 5.23 -23.08
C LEU A 1051 -15.74 5.06 -21.75
N GLN A 1052 -15.68 6.04 -20.85
CA GLN A 1052 -16.36 6.02 -19.56
C GLN A 1052 -17.86 5.73 -19.72
N LYS A 1053 -18.53 6.41 -20.67
CA LYS A 1053 -19.96 6.19 -20.92
C LYS A 1053 -20.28 4.73 -21.28
N LYS A 1054 -19.39 4.06 -22.03
CA LYS A 1054 -19.54 2.63 -22.37
C LYS A 1054 -19.24 1.72 -21.19
N LEU A 1055 -18.23 2.05 -20.38
CA LEU A 1055 -17.84 1.26 -19.21
C LEU A 1055 -18.90 1.23 -18.11
N VAL A 1056 -19.74 2.27 -17.99
CA VAL A 1056 -20.86 2.26 -17.03
C VAL A 1056 -21.79 1.06 -17.28
N ASP A 1057 -22.01 0.68 -18.53
CA ASP A 1057 -22.91 -0.43 -18.87
C ASP A 1057 -22.15 -1.77 -19.03
N ALA A 1058 -20.88 -1.71 -19.46
CA ALA A 1058 -20.08 -2.91 -19.72
C ALA A 1058 -19.46 -3.54 -18.48
N VAL A 1059 -19.16 -2.75 -17.44
CA VAL A 1059 -18.50 -3.24 -16.22
C VAL A 1059 -19.57 -3.63 -15.18
N PRO A 1060 -19.49 -4.84 -14.57
CA PRO A 1060 -20.34 -5.17 -13.44
C PRO A 1060 -19.92 -4.38 -12.21
N HIS A 1061 -20.84 -3.57 -11.67
CA HIS A 1061 -20.56 -2.75 -10.49
C HIS A 1061 -20.93 -3.48 -9.19
N VAL A 1062 -20.05 -3.37 -8.20
CA VAL A 1062 -20.27 -3.94 -6.86
C VAL A 1062 -21.58 -3.40 -6.28
N ALA A 1063 -22.42 -4.30 -5.77
CA ALA A 1063 -23.74 -4.01 -5.23
C ALA A 1063 -24.71 -3.30 -6.21
N GLY A 1064 -24.44 -3.33 -7.53
CA GLY A 1064 -25.28 -2.68 -8.54
C GLY A 1064 -25.27 -1.15 -8.47
N LEU A 1065 -24.27 -0.55 -7.81
CA LEU A 1065 -24.14 0.90 -7.70
C LEU A 1065 -23.78 1.52 -9.04
N ASN A 1066 -24.43 2.63 -9.39
CA ASN A 1066 -24.10 3.35 -10.62
C ASN A 1066 -22.95 4.37 -10.36
N PRO A 1067 -21.75 4.17 -10.96
CA PRO A 1067 -20.60 5.05 -10.70
C PRO A 1067 -20.83 6.48 -11.19
N ARG A 1068 -21.55 6.67 -12.31
CA ARG A 1068 -21.87 8.02 -12.80
C ARG A 1068 -22.78 8.77 -11.83
N SER A 1069 -23.80 8.08 -11.30
CA SER A 1069 -24.69 8.63 -10.28
C SER A 1069 -23.96 8.97 -8.99
N PHE A 1070 -22.96 8.17 -8.61
CA PHE A 1070 -22.12 8.43 -7.45
C PHE A 1070 -21.27 9.70 -7.61
N ARG A 1071 -20.68 9.93 -8.79
CA ARG A 1071 -19.79 11.09 -9.06
C ARG A 1071 -20.51 12.43 -9.28
N HIS A 1072 -21.84 12.44 -9.38
CA HIS A 1072 -22.58 13.70 -9.47
C HIS A 1072 -22.43 14.55 -8.21
N PHE A 1073 -22.40 15.87 -8.40
CA PHE A 1073 -22.35 16.85 -7.33
C PHE A 1073 -23.47 16.65 -6.30
N ARG A 1074 -23.12 16.69 -5.01
CA ARG A 1074 -24.06 16.63 -3.88
C ARG A 1074 -24.33 18.01 -3.34
N SER A 1075 -25.61 18.34 -3.11
CA SER A 1075 -26.03 19.64 -2.58
C SER A 1075 -26.97 19.56 -1.37
N ASN A 1076 -27.17 18.36 -0.77
CA ASN A 1076 -28.06 18.09 0.37
C ASN A 1076 -29.39 18.88 0.36
N GLY A 1077 -30.12 18.81 -0.74
CA GLY A 1077 -31.45 19.45 -0.88
C GLY A 1077 -31.43 20.94 -1.26
N LYS A 1078 -30.25 21.58 -1.36
CA LYS A 1078 -30.11 22.92 -1.96
C LYS A 1078 -30.27 22.81 -3.48
N ALA A 1079 -31.01 23.74 -4.07
CA ALA A 1079 -31.15 23.83 -5.52
C ALA A 1079 -29.77 24.06 -6.16
N HIS A 1080 -29.31 23.09 -6.96
CA HIS A 1080 -28.06 23.15 -7.70
C HIS A 1080 -28.34 22.98 -9.18
N ARG A 1081 -27.75 23.83 -10.01
CA ARG A 1081 -27.77 23.62 -11.46
C ARG A 1081 -26.55 22.76 -11.79
N PRO A 1082 -26.72 21.58 -12.40
CA PRO A 1082 -25.59 20.72 -12.73
C PRO A 1082 -24.54 21.48 -13.54
N GLY A 1083 -23.30 21.45 -13.07
CA GLY A 1083 -22.17 22.01 -13.80
C GLY A 1083 -21.79 21.17 -15.03
N PRO A 1084 -20.81 21.62 -15.83
CA PRO A 1084 -20.33 20.86 -16.97
C PRO A 1084 -19.67 19.53 -16.55
N ASP A 1085 -20.03 18.44 -17.23
CA ASP A 1085 -19.45 17.10 -17.07
C ASP A 1085 -18.07 17.05 -17.76
N SER A 1086 -17.04 17.60 -17.09
CA SER A 1086 -15.69 17.84 -17.63
C SER A 1086 -14.56 17.15 -16.85
N ILE A 1087 -14.90 16.15 -16.02
CA ILE A 1087 -13.95 15.28 -15.34
C ILE A 1087 -14.29 13.83 -15.68
N VAL A 1088 -13.26 13.02 -15.96
CA VAL A 1088 -13.39 11.57 -16.14
C VAL A 1088 -12.87 10.83 -14.91
N ASP A 1089 -13.52 9.73 -14.57
CA ASP A 1089 -13.21 8.86 -13.44
C ASP A 1089 -12.17 7.81 -13.86
N CYS A 1090 -10.92 8.02 -13.43
CA CYS A 1090 -9.83 7.10 -13.74
C CYS A 1090 -10.06 5.71 -13.12
N GLU A 1091 -10.71 5.60 -11.96
CA GLU A 1091 -10.98 4.30 -11.32
C GLU A 1091 -11.87 3.45 -12.23
N LEU A 1092 -12.91 4.04 -12.82
CA LEU A 1092 -13.76 3.35 -13.80
C LEU A 1092 -13.00 3.04 -15.09
N LEU A 1093 -12.20 3.99 -15.61
CA LEU A 1093 -11.43 3.80 -16.84
C LEU A 1093 -10.43 2.64 -16.75
N CYS A 1094 -9.81 2.43 -15.59
CA CYS A 1094 -8.89 1.32 -15.35
C CYS A 1094 -9.57 -0.07 -15.47
N HIS A 1095 -10.90 -0.15 -15.32
CA HIS A 1095 -11.63 -1.42 -15.53
C HIS A 1095 -11.64 -1.87 -16.99
N TYR A 1096 -11.37 -0.97 -17.95
CA TYR A 1096 -11.26 -1.36 -19.36
C TYR A 1096 -10.24 -2.47 -19.59
N GLU A 1097 -9.09 -2.42 -18.91
CA GLU A 1097 -8.05 -3.46 -19.05
C GLU A 1097 -8.48 -4.81 -18.46
N MET A 1098 -9.41 -4.80 -17.50
CA MET A 1098 -9.97 -6.00 -16.85
C MET A 1098 -11.05 -6.70 -17.68
N LEU A 1099 -11.62 -6.04 -18.69
CA LEU A 1099 -12.54 -6.66 -19.62
C LEU A 1099 -11.83 -7.71 -20.49
N PRO A 1100 -12.55 -8.73 -21.00
CA PRO A 1100 -12.03 -9.62 -22.02
C PRO A 1100 -11.57 -8.85 -23.26
N LEU A 1101 -10.53 -9.35 -23.94
CA LEU A 1101 -9.94 -8.72 -25.12
C LEU A 1101 -10.98 -8.42 -26.21
N GLU A 1102 -11.91 -9.34 -26.44
CA GLU A 1102 -12.98 -9.18 -27.42
C GLU A 1102 -13.86 -7.96 -27.12
N GLU A 1103 -14.27 -7.79 -25.85
CA GLU A 1103 -15.07 -6.63 -25.40
C GLU A 1103 -14.25 -5.34 -25.46
N GLN A 1104 -12.96 -5.39 -25.12
CA GLN A 1104 -12.07 -4.24 -25.24
C GLN A 1104 -12.03 -3.71 -26.68
N LEU A 1105 -11.86 -4.62 -27.66
CA LEU A 1105 -11.80 -4.27 -29.08
C LEU A 1105 -13.16 -3.77 -29.58
N GLU A 1106 -14.25 -4.42 -29.17
CA GLU A 1106 -15.60 -4.00 -29.53
C GLU A 1106 -15.90 -2.59 -29.02
N ILE A 1107 -15.65 -2.31 -27.74
CA ILE A 1107 -15.87 -0.99 -27.14
C ILE A 1107 -15.00 0.06 -27.82
N ALA A 1108 -13.73 -0.23 -28.10
CA ALA A 1108 -12.84 0.68 -28.82
C ALA A 1108 -13.40 1.05 -30.20
N HIS A 1109 -13.85 0.05 -30.96
CA HIS A 1109 -14.47 0.26 -32.27
C HIS A 1109 -15.77 1.06 -32.17
N GLN A 1110 -16.64 0.76 -31.20
CA GLN A 1110 -17.91 1.47 -30.99
C GLN A 1110 -17.72 2.98 -30.68
N ILE A 1111 -16.62 3.36 -30.03
CA ILE A 1111 -16.30 4.78 -29.75
C ILE A 1111 -15.39 5.42 -30.83
N GLY A 1112 -15.11 4.71 -31.92
CA GLY A 1112 -14.32 5.22 -33.04
C GLY A 1112 -12.82 5.36 -32.76
N THR A 1113 -12.25 4.48 -31.95
CA THR A 1113 -10.81 4.46 -31.64
C THR A 1113 -10.24 3.04 -31.66
N THR A 1114 -8.97 2.87 -31.26
CA THR A 1114 -8.32 1.57 -31.17
C THR A 1114 -7.96 1.24 -29.73
N ARG A 1115 -7.90 -0.06 -29.41
CA ARG A 1115 -7.47 -0.51 -28.07
C ARG A 1115 -6.09 0.03 -27.71
N SER A 1116 -5.15 -0.03 -28.64
CA SER A 1116 -3.78 0.49 -28.45
C SER A 1116 -3.79 1.98 -28.09
N GLN A 1117 -4.63 2.79 -28.74
CA GLN A 1117 -4.71 4.22 -28.44
C GLN A 1117 -5.29 4.51 -27.06
N ILE A 1118 -6.32 3.78 -26.62
CA ILE A 1118 -6.89 3.89 -25.26
C ILE A 1118 -5.82 3.54 -24.24
N LEU A 1119 -5.20 2.37 -24.42
CA LEU A 1119 -4.17 1.86 -23.54
C LEU A 1119 -2.93 2.76 -23.50
N SER A 1120 -2.56 3.40 -24.60
CA SER A 1120 -1.53 4.45 -24.62
C SER A 1120 -1.93 5.65 -23.77
N ASN A 1121 -3.17 6.15 -23.87
CA ASN A 1121 -3.60 7.30 -23.07
C ASN A 1121 -3.63 7.02 -21.57
N LEU A 1122 -4.09 5.83 -21.15
CA LEU A 1122 -4.05 5.43 -19.74
C LEU A 1122 -2.61 5.30 -19.22
N ASN A 1123 -1.71 4.76 -20.06
CA ASN A 1123 -0.29 4.65 -19.72
C ASN A 1123 0.40 6.02 -19.64
N ASP A 1124 0.11 6.93 -20.57
CA ASP A 1124 0.65 8.30 -20.54
C ASP A 1124 0.17 9.06 -19.31
N LEU A 1125 -1.07 8.84 -18.87
CA LEU A 1125 -1.58 9.41 -17.63
C LEU A 1125 -0.83 8.88 -16.42
N THR A 1126 -0.69 7.55 -16.32
CA THR A 1126 0.04 6.88 -15.24
C THR A 1126 1.49 7.39 -15.15
N LEU A 1127 2.16 7.57 -16.30
CA LEU A 1127 3.52 8.10 -16.37
C LEU A 1127 3.59 9.59 -16.02
N GLY A 1128 2.66 10.39 -16.55
CA GLY A 1128 2.58 11.83 -16.30
C GLY A 1128 2.34 12.18 -14.83
N THR A 1129 1.70 11.28 -14.09
CA THR A 1129 1.39 11.41 -12.65
C THR A 1129 2.20 10.47 -11.74
N SER A 1130 3.32 9.91 -12.23
CA SER A 1130 4.22 9.07 -11.42
C SER A 1130 5.09 9.96 -10.51
N PHE A 1131 4.50 10.46 -9.42
CA PHE A 1131 5.17 11.32 -8.44
C PHE A 1131 5.70 10.52 -7.24
N LEU A 1132 6.78 11.00 -6.61
CA LEU A 1132 7.26 10.62 -5.26
C LEU A 1132 7.95 9.23 -5.12
#